data_AF-A0A6V7V563-F1
#
_entry.id   AF-A0A6V7V563-F1
#
_cell.length_a   1.000
_cell.length_b   1.000
_cell.length_c   1.000
_cell.angle_alpha   90.00
_cell.angle_beta   90.00
_cell.angle_gamma   90.00
#
_symmetry.space_group_name_H-M   'P 1'
#
loop_
_entity.id
_entity.type
_entity.pdbx_description
1 polymer ?
#
loop_
_entity_poly.entity_id
_entity_poly.type
_entity_poly.pdbx_seq_one_letter_code
_entity_poly.pdbx_strand_id
1 'polypeptide(L)'
;MASQIAEDEDHIVVEDLRDFIFGPMHFTRLDVVSTSIMRARDNGLPGYNQLRKAYKLKPKDWTTINPKLNETNPEKINKLANLYDFKIDRLDAYVGGMLEADGNGPGELFSTIIKDQFLRLRESDRFWFENRQNGLFTDREIFFIRRITLRDIIRQTTSIGKEDIQENVFFWKNGDPCPQPFQVNISSLESCVPFMRFDHFTGNEVTYIFTCIALFTIPLVCIGIGYLLVQRRKKMGMLFEPGAIKKQNQESTEDEGIIAKDQKLVFPAIEWLNETFCRSILVELNSEYSQLKILKRRSGGILRKLDFGDVNVLRLTVTKSGSVRKGQGPFVCISLPKNYDIVLRLRSKHQWSKFRSSLGNCLLKHGKLLKEVEAENDVLLEAAETKDKRQSKLDHFFREAYSRAFNDPALSDSSQISNTNFNSMQQVMAMTLTKAEFAEALGMRTSDLFVQRMFACMAANSNEEIDGGNDTVVTFQEFLDVLRKFTQGSLREKLQLVFDMCDLEREGRVQRKQFCEFVKSLNIAAGVRIDQEVQDQVLECVLKRAGVDPERDILTYKDFEAIFSQMVDIRRPVGVHLRGVNMRINLEETQSLNSFAVTSEVKDPFDKNSISLLLSYLESYRQHIVILFLFFAANAIVFLERFWFYRYENEHRDLRRVMGVGIAITRGAAAALSFDMALILLTVCRNILTILRESFVGEYIPLDSAITFHKIVAITAGVFAAIHTIGHCVNFYHVATQSQEGLACLFQEAVFGSNFLPSIYYWFFQTLTGLTGILLVALMSIIYVFSAPAVMKRAYHAFRLTHLLNILLYAFTILHGLPKLLDSPKFWYIVLGPTIIFIIDRIIGMRKQYKQLRIVEAAVLPSDIIYIQFKRPHSFKFRSGQWVRISCPALSCAFNEHHAFSLASAPQAQTLALFIKAVGPWTWSLRNEITEAQENGLVYPVLNLDGPYGDGNQEWYNHEVVVMVGGGIGVTPYASTLMDLVLERASGNHSGIRCKRVYFLWICPTHKNFEWFVDVLKEVEKYDTQNLLETHIFVTQFFHKFDLRTTVLYICEKHFRGNNSGHSMFTGLRATNHFGRPNFDLFFKFLQSRHQDVSDIGVFSCGPAQVNKQIRRACTEANRIRNAPSFVHRFETF
;
A
#
# COMPACT_ATOMS: atom_id res chain seq x y z
N MET A 1 -49.98 -24.15 -62.23
CA MET A 1 -50.11 -25.33 -61.35
C MET A 1 -51.25 -26.24 -61.78
N ALA A 2 -52.53 -25.82 -61.76
CA ALA A 2 -53.65 -26.71 -62.14
C ALA A 2 -53.48 -27.38 -63.53
N SER A 3 -52.89 -26.68 -64.49
CA SER A 3 -52.62 -27.19 -65.83
C SER A 3 -51.24 -27.81 -66.04
N GLN A 4 -50.32 -27.63 -65.09
CA GLN A 4 -48.95 -28.11 -65.23
C GLN A 4 -48.90 -29.54 -64.73
N ILE A 5 -48.34 -30.44 -65.56
CA ILE A 5 -48.11 -31.83 -65.18
C ILE A 5 -46.86 -31.86 -64.30
N ALA A 6 -46.96 -32.53 -63.15
CA ALA A 6 -45.84 -32.70 -62.23
C ALA A 6 -44.75 -33.60 -62.84
N GLU A 7 -43.63 -33.72 -62.14
CA GLU A 7 -42.61 -34.72 -62.47
C GLU A 7 -43.18 -36.14 -62.27
N ASP A 8 -42.58 -37.13 -62.95
CA ASP A 8 -42.95 -38.53 -62.81
C ASP A 8 -42.76 -39.01 -61.35
N GLU A 9 -43.69 -39.82 -60.83
CA GLU A 9 -43.52 -40.42 -59.50
C GLU A 9 -42.55 -41.61 -59.54
N ASP A 10 -41.25 -41.31 -59.58
CA ASP A 10 -40.18 -42.30 -59.60
C ASP A 10 -39.07 -42.01 -58.55
N HIS A 11 -37.89 -42.62 -58.73
CA HIS A 11 -36.74 -42.48 -57.82
C HIS A 11 -35.85 -41.28 -58.15
N ILE A 12 -36.17 -40.52 -59.21
CA ILE A 12 -35.40 -39.36 -59.67
C ILE A 12 -35.97 -38.11 -58.98
N VAL A 13 -35.08 -37.33 -58.38
CA VAL A 13 -35.43 -36.07 -57.73
C VAL A 13 -34.74 -34.93 -58.46
N VAL A 14 -35.51 -33.89 -58.79
CA VAL A 14 -35.01 -32.68 -59.46
C VAL A 14 -33.91 -31.98 -58.66
N GLU A 15 -32.99 -31.31 -59.34
CA GLU A 15 -31.85 -30.64 -58.70
C GLU A 15 -32.26 -29.55 -57.71
N ASP A 16 -33.41 -28.89 -57.92
CA ASP A 16 -33.96 -27.90 -57.00
C ASP A 16 -34.17 -28.46 -55.58
N LEU A 17 -34.54 -29.74 -55.48
CA LEU A 17 -34.75 -30.43 -54.20
C LEU A 17 -33.51 -31.23 -53.78
N ARG A 18 -32.83 -31.87 -54.73
CA ARG A 18 -31.67 -32.73 -54.43
C ARG A 18 -30.41 -31.92 -54.11
N ASP A 19 -30.20 -30.76 -54.72
CA ASP A 19 -28.94 -30.04 -54.63
C ASP A 19 -29.12 -28.60 -54.11
N PHE A 20 -30.28 -27.98 -54.36
CA PHE A 20 -30.49 -26.54 -54.15
C PHE A 20 -31.63 -26.17 -53.19
N ILE A 21 -32.10 -27.08 -52.32
CA ILE A 21 -33.10 -26.70 -51.32
C ILE A 21 -32.51 -25.68 -50.34
N PHE A 22 -33.33 -24.82 -49.76
CA PHE A 22 -32.90 -23.89 -48.72
C PHE A 22 -32.26 -24.64 -47.56
N GLY A 23 -30.96 -24.40 -47.33
CA GLY A 23 -30.21 -25.00 -46.24
C GLY A 23 -30.41 -24.23 -44.94
N PRO A 24 -30.65 -24.91 -43.79
CA PRO A 24 -30.63 -24.26 -42.49
C PRO A 24 -29.19 -23.99 -42.01
N MET A 25 -29.04 -22.97 -41.17
CA MET A 25 -27.82 -22.63 -40.42
C MET A 25 -26.61 -22.16 -41.25
N HIS A 26 -25.73 -23.06 -41.67
CA HIS A 26 -24.36 -22.73 -42.12
C HIS A 26 -24.20 -22.70 -43.64
N PHE A 27 -25.18 -23.22 -44.38
CA PHE A 27 -25.12 -23.34 -45.83
C PHE A 27 -26.39 -22.78 -46.45
N THR A 28 -26.26 -22.10 -47.59
CA THR A 28 -27.43 -21.58 -48.32
C THR A 28 -28.25 -22.68 -48.98
N ARG A 29 -27.61 -23.80 -49.32
CA ARG A 29 -28.19 -24.91 -50.06
C ARG A 29 -27.93 -26.24 -49.36
N LEU A 30 -28.80 -27.21 -49.56
CA LEU A 30 -28.77 -28.52 -48.93
C LEU A 30 -29.46 -29.53 -49.86
N ASP A 31 -29.21 -30.81 -49.61
CA ASP A 31 -29.86 -31.92 -50.29
C ASP A 31 -31.03 -32.45 -49.44
N VAL A 32 -32.27 -32.35 -49.95
CA VAL A 32 -33.47 -32.84 -49.26
C VAL A 32 -33.44 -34.35 -49.10
N VAL A 33 -32.92 -35.10 -50.07
CA VAL A 33 -32.95 -36.56 -50.06
C VAL A 33 -32.01 -37.08 -48.97
N SER A 34 -30.75 -36.63 -48.96
CA SER A 34 -29.82 -37.02 -47.90
C SER A 34 -30.28 -36.52 -46.53
N THR A 35 -30.87 -35.33 -46.45
CA THR A 35 -31.43 -34.81 -45.19
C THR A 35 -32.63 -35.59 -44.71
N SER A 36 -33.50 -36.07 -45.61
CA SER A 36 -34.64 -36.92 -45.28
C SER A 36 -34.19 -38.30 -44.81
N ILE A 37 -33.13 -38.85 -45.39
CA ILE A 37 -32.47 -40.08 -44.90
C ILE A 37 -31.90 -39.85 -43.50
N MET A 38 -31.17 -38.75 -43.27
CA MET A 38 -30.63 -38.42 -41.94
C MET A 38 -31.75 -38.18 -40.92
N ARG A 39 -32.85 -37.53 -41.32
CA ARG A 39 -34.03 -37.32 -40.48
C ARG A 39 -34.71 -38.64 -40.13
N ALA A 40 -34.81 -39.57 -41.09
CA ALA A 40 -35.33 -40.90 -40.83
C ALA A 40 -34.46 -41.65 -39.79
N ARG A 41 -33.14 -41.55 -39.90
CA ARG A 41 -32.20 -42.14 -38.95
C ARG A 41 -32.27 -41.48 -37.57
N ASP A 42 -32.37 -40.16 -37.52
CA ASP A 42 -32.50 -39.37 -36.28
C ASP A 42 -33.80 -39.71 -35.53
N ASN A 43 -34.92 -39.88 -36.26
CA ASN A 43 -36.18 -40.35 -35.70
C ASN A 43 -36.20 -41.87 -35.41
N GLY A 44 -35.12 -42.59 -35.70
CA GLY A 44 -35.01 -44.02 -35.43
C GLY A 44 -35.94 -44.90 -36.27
N LEU A 45 -36.22 -44.53 -37.53
CA LEU A 45 -37.06 -45.35 -38.40
C LEU A 45 -36.42 -46.73 -38.67
N PRO A 46 -37.20 -47.82 -38.63
CA PRO A 46 -36.68 -49.17 -38.86
C PRO A 46 -36.30 -49.39 -40.33
N GLY A 47 -35.53 -50.44 -40.60
CA GLY A 47 -35.16 -50.82 -41.97
C GLY A 47 -36.39 -51.15 -42.82
N TYR A 48 -36.26 -50.99 -44.14
CA TYR A 48 -37.35 -51.11 -45.11
C TYR A 48 -38.19 -52.39 -44.96
N ASN A 49 -37.56 -53.57 -44.94
CA ASN A 49 -38.29 -54.84 -44.79
C ASN A 49 -38.89 -55.05 -43.40
N GLN A 50 -38.29 -54.46 -42.35
CA GLN A 50 -38.86 -54.49 -41.01
C GLN A 50 -40.13 -53.62 -40.95
N LEU A 51 -40.11 -52.45 -41.60
CA LEU A 51 -41.28 -51.57 -41.71
C LEU A 51 -42.40 -52.23 -42.53
N ARG A 52 -42.05 -52.90 -43.65
CA ARG A 52 -43.02 -53.68 -44.44
C ARG A 52 -43.72 -54.76 -43.61
N LYS A 53 -42.96 -55.51 -42.81
CA LYS A 53 -43.51 -56.52 -41.90
C LYS A 53 -44.48 -55.91 -40.88
N ALA A 54 -44.18 -54.73 -40.34
CA ALA A 54 -45.05 -54.04 -39.39
C ALA A 54 -46.43 -53.69 -40.00
N TYR A 55 -46.46 -53.32 -41.29
CA TYR A 55 -47.69 -53.08 -42.04
C TYR A 55 -48.30 -54.34 -42.68
N LYS A 56 -47.83 -55.54 -42.30
CA LYS A 56 -48.28 -56.84 -42.83
C LYS A 56 -48.05 -57.01 -44.34
N LEU A 57 -47.09 -56.29 -44.91
CA LEU A 57 -46.68 -56.40 -46.31
C LEU A 57 -45.60 -57.48 -46.46
N LYS A 58 -45.55 -58.10 -47.65
CA LYS A 58 -44.52 -59.11 -47.95
C LYS A 58 -43.14 -58.46 -48.04
N PRO A 59 -42.09 -59.06 -47.47
CA PRO A 59 -40.72 -58.56 -47.65
C PRO A 59 -40.33 -58.63 -49.12
N LYS A 60 -39.44 -57.73 -49.55
CA LYS A 60 -38.91 -57.69 -50.91
C LYS A 60 -37.39 -57.85 -50.90
N ASP A 61 -36.88 -58.45 -51.97
CA ASP A 61 -35.46 -58.58 -52.34
C ASP A 61 -35.05 -57.49 -53.34
N TRP A 62 -33.75 -57.24 -53.53
CA TRP A 62 -33.20 -56.18 -54.39
C TRP A 62 -33.77 -56.17 -55.82
N THR A 63 -34.03 -57.36 -56.38
CA THR A 63 -34.61 -57.53 -57.72
C THR A 63 -36.13 -57.35 -57.76
N THR A 64 -36.80 -57.49 -56.62
CA THR A 64 -38.27 -57.46 -56.50
C THR A 64 -38.82 -56.14 -55.98
N ILE A 65 -37.98 -55.27 -55.39
CA ILE A 65 -38.38 -53.92 -54.92
C ILE A 65 -39.04 -53.16 -56.06
N ASN A 66 -38.35 -53.10 -57.21
CA ASN A 66 -38.83 -52.49 -58.44
C ASN A 66 -38.45 -53.36 -59.65
N PRO A 67 -39.33 -54.27 -60.09
CA PRO A 67 -39.05 -55.17 -61.22
C PRO A 67 -38.75 -54.41 -62.52
N LYS A 68 -39.49 -53.33 -62.80
CA LYS A 68 -39.31 -52.49 -64.01
C LYS A 68 -37.93 -51.83 -64.04
N LEU A 69 -37.46 -51.30 -62.90
CA LEU A 69 -36.12 -50.71 -62.79
C LEU A 69 -35.02 -51.78 -62.93
N ASN A 70 -35.25 -52.98 -62.39
CA ASN A 70 -34.30 -54.08 -62.48
C ASN A 70 -34.13 -54.57 -63.93
N GLU A 71 -35.21 -54.59 -64.71
CA GLU A 71 -35.18 -54.96 -66.13
C GLU A 71 -34.54 -53.87 -67.00
N THR A 72 -34.83 -52.60 -66.72
CA THR A 72 -34.37 -51.47 -67.55
C THR A 72 -32.95 -50.99 -67.21
N ASN A 73 -32.53 -51.07 -65.94
CA ASN A 73 -31.23 -50.59 -65.49
C ASN A 73 -30.70 -51.36 -64.25
N PRO A 74 -30.28 -52.64 -64.42
CA PRO A 74 -29.81 -53.49 -63.30
C PRO A 74 -28.54 -52.95 -62.62
N GLU A 75 -27.72 -52.16 -63.34
CA GLU A 75 -26.50 -51.57 -62.78
C GLU A 75 -26.78 -50.62 -61.61
N LYS A 76 -27.87 -49.84 -61.66
CA LYS A 76 -28.26 -48.93 -60.57
C LYS A 76 -28.62 -49.69 -59.29
N ILE A 77 -29.36 -50.79 -59.42
CA ILE A 77 -29.74 -51.63 -58.28
C ILE A 77 -28.51 -52.30 -57.68
N ASN A 78 -27.59 -52.82 -58.52
CA ASN A 78 -26.34 -53.40 -58.04
C ASN A 78 -25.44 -52.38 -57.32
N LYS A 79 -25.36 -51.15 -57.82
CA LYS A 79 -24.64 -50.05 -57.14
C LYS A 79 -25.24 -49.74 -55.77
N LEU A 80 -26.57 -49.66 -55.68
CA LEU A 80 -27.24 -49.43 -54.41
C LEU A 80 -27.07 -50.61 -53.45
N ALA A 81 -27.22 -51.85 -53.94
CA ALA A 81 -27.01 -53.04 -53.13
C ALA A 81 -25.59 -53.06 -52.54
N ASN A 82 -24.58 -52.68 -53.33
CA ASN A 82 -23.20 -52.56 -52.86
C ASN A 82 -23.04 -51.51 -51.74
N LEU A 83 -23.76 -50.36 -51.79
CA LEU A 83 -23.75 -49.35 -50.72
C LEU A 83 -24.27 -49.90 -49.38
N TYR A 84 -25.09 -50.96 -49.40
CA TYR A 84 -25.66 -51.62 -48.23
C TYR A 84 -25.07 -53.01 -47.96
N ASP A 85 -23.85 -53.30 -48.43
CA ASP A 85 -23.18 -54.61 -48.30
C ASP A 85 -24.01 -55.80 -48.82
N PHE A 86 -24.83 -55.57 -49.85
CA PHE A 86 -25.83 -56.50 -50.40
C PHE A 86 -26.89 -56.97 -49.39
N LYS A 87 -26.95 -56.38 -48.19
CA LYS A 87 -27.90 -56.73 -47.13
C LYS A 87 -29.13 -55.85 -47.20
N ILE A 88 -30.22 -56.39 -47.74
CA ILE A 88 -31.47 -55.63 -47.89
C ILE A 88 -32.13 -55.25 -46.56
N ASP A 89 -31.90 -55.99 -45.49
CA ASP A 89 -32.44 -55.66 -44.17
C ASP A 89 -31.87 -54.35 -43.60
N ARG A 90 -30.74 -53.88 -44.12
CA ARG A 90 -30.12 -52.59 -43.75
C ARG A 90 -30.61 -51.42 -44.60
N LEU A 91 -31.42 -51.66 -45.63
CA LEU A 91 -31.92 -50.62 -46.51
C LEU A 91 -32.80 -49.65 -45.72
N ASP A 92 -32.48 -48.36 -45.79
CA ASP A 92 -33.28 -47.31 -45.16
C ASP A 92 -34.71 -47.32 -45.71
N ALA A 93 -35.72 -47.26 -44.83
CA ALA A 93 -37.12 -47.33 -45.25
C ALA A 93 -37.54 -46.23 -46.24
N TYR A 94 -36.97 -45.02 -46.11
CA TYR A 94 -37.22 -43.92 -47.03
C TYR A 94 -36.71 -44.24 -48.45
N VAL A 95 -35.49 -44.74 -48.56
CA VAL A 95 -34.87 -45.12 -49.84
C VAL A 95 -35.63 -46.29 -50.48
N GLY A 96 -35.95 -47.31 -49.68
CA GLY A 96 -36.73 -48.45 -50.16
C GLY A 96 -38.13 -48.05 -50.63
N GLY A 97 -38.81 -47.16 -49.91
CA GLY A 97 -40.14 -46.66 -50.30
C GLY A 97 -40.13 -45.80 -51.57
N MET A 98 -39.10 -44.97 -51.77
CA MET A 98 -38.91 -44.24 -53.04
C MET A 98 -38.69 -45.19 -54.21
N LEU A 99 -37.89 -46.25 -54.01
CA LEU A 99 -37.61 -47.22 -55.07
C LEU A 99 -38.85 -48.01 -55.50
N GLU A 100 -39.85 -48.19 -54.64
CA GLU A 100 -41.07 -48.93 -54.99
C GLU A 100 -41.98 -48.21 -55.98
N ALA A 101 -41.77 -46.91 -56.22
CA ALA A 101 -42.59 -46.14 -57.14
C ALA A 101 -42.38 -46.62 -58.59
N ASP A 102 -43.47 -46.80 -59.33
CA ASP A 102 -43.50 -47.37 -60.69
C ASP A 102 -44.02 -46.41 -61.77
N GLY A 103 -44.25 -45.14 -61.39
CA GLY A 103 -44.83 -44.09 -62.22
C GLY A 103 -46.36 -44.02 -62.19
N ASN A 104 -47.04 -44.82 -61.35
CA ASN A 104 -48.49 -44.74 -61.13
C ASN A 104 -48.81 -44.39 -59.67
N GLY A 105 -48.03 -43.49 -59.08
CA GLY A 105 -48.14 -43.03 -57.70
C GLY A 105 -47.16 -43.71 -56.73
N PRO A 106 -47.36 -43.52 -55.41
CA PRO A 106 -46.44 -44.02 -54.39
C PRO A 106 -46.43 -45.56 -54.35
N GLY A 107 -45.25 -46.14 -54.13
CA GLY A 107 -45.08 -47.58 -53.95
C GLY A 107 -45.93 -48.17 -52.81
N GLU A 108 -46.11 -49.49 -52.83
CA GLU A 108 -47.01 -50.23 -51.93
C GLU A 108 -46.85 -49.87 -50.44
N LEU A 109 -45.60 -49.72 -49.97
CA LEU A 109 -45.31 -49.35 -48.58
C LEU A 109 -45.79 -47.94 -48.27
N PHE A 110 -45.39 -46.93 -49.04
CA PHE A 110 -45.78 -45.53 -48.82
C PHE A 110 -47.29 -45.33 -48.99
N SER A 111 -47.90 -45.96 -49.99
CA SER A 111 -49.35 -45.94 -50.17
C SER A 111 -50.10 -46.53 -48.97
N THR A 112 -49.60 -47.64 -48.40
CA THR A 112 -50.19 -48.24 -47.20
C THR A 112 -50.03 -47.34 -45.98
N ILE A 113 -48.83 -46.76 -45.77
CA ILE A 113 -48.55 -45.85 -44.65
C ILE A 113 -49.43 -44.60 -44.73
N ILE A 114 -49.48 -43.94 -45.90
CA ILE A 114 -50.25 -42.71 -46.10
C ILE A 114 -51.73 -43.01 -45.88
N LYS A 115 -52.27 -44.07 -46.50
CA LYS A 115 -53.68 -44.44 -46.35
C LYS A 115 -54.04 -44.75 -44.89
N ASP A 116 -53.24 -45.55 -44.19
CA ASP A 116 -53.45 -45.86 -42.78
C ASP A 116 -53.44 -44.57 -41.93
N GLN A 117 -52.44 -43.71 -42.13
CA GLN A 117 -52.33 -42.45 -41.40
C GLN A 117 -53.53 -41.52 -41.62
N PHE A 118 -54.00 -41.38 -42.87
CA PHE A 118 -55.18 -40.55 -43.17
C PHE A 118 -56.49 -41.16 -42.64
N LEU A 119 -56.65 -42.48 -42.68
CA LEU A 119 -57.81 -43.15 -42.08
C LEU A 119 -57.86 -42.89 -40.58
N ARG A 120 -56.73 -43.06 -39.87
CA ARG A 120 -56.64 -42.75 -38.44
C ARG A 120 -56.92 -41.29 -38.16
N LEU A 121 -56.36 -40.35 -38.93
CA LEU A 121 -56.63 -38.91 -38.75
C LEU A 121 -58.13 -38.64 -38.86
N ARG A 122 -58.77 -39.13 -39.93
CA ARG A 122 -60.21 -38.95 -40.16
C ARG A 122 -61.07 -39.54 -39.04
N GLU A 123 -60.79 -40.79 -38.66
CA GLU A 123 -61.64 -41.54 -37.72
C GLU A 123 -61.44 -41.13 -36.26
N SER A 124 -60.24 -40.66 -35.91
CA SER A 124 -59.92 -40.23 -34.55
C SER A 124 -60.10 -38.73 -34.31
N ASP A 125 -60.23 -37.93 -35.37
CA ASP A 125 -60.46 -36.50 -35.21
C ASP A 125 -61.91 -36.23 -34.78
N ARG A 126 -62.06 -35.84 -33.50
CA ARG A 126 -63.34 -35.43 -32.93
C ARG A 126 -63.97 -34.28 -33.72
N PHE A 127 -63.17 -33.39 -34.29
CA PHE A 127 -63.61 -32.24 -35.07
C PHE A 127 -63.73 -32.54 -36.58
N TRP A 128 -63.62 -33.80 -36.99
CA TRP A 128 -63.91 -34.19 -38.37
C TRP A 128 -65.30 -33.72 -38.76
N PHE A 129 -65.43 -33.04 -39.91
CA PHE A 129 -66.66 -32.35 -40.28
C PHE A 129 -67.85 -33.31 -40.47
N GLU A 130 -67.59 -34.59 -40.76
CA GLU A 130 -68.65 -35.61 -40.91
C GLU A 130 -69.05 -36.26 -39.59
N ASN A 131 -68.32 -35.99 -38.50
CA ASN A 131 -68.63 -36.52 -37.19
C ASN A 131 -69.83 -35.78 -36.57
N ARG A 132 -71.01 -36.39 -36.69
CA ARG A 132 -72.27 -35.83 -36.18
C ARG A 132 -72.29 -35.59 -34.67
N GLN A 133 -71.43 -36.25 -33.91
CA GLN A 133 -71.40 -36.14 -32.45
C GLN A 133 -70.80 -34.82 -31.95
N ASN A 134 -70.03 -34.10 -32.78
CA ASN A 134 -69.43 -32.82 -32.39
C ASN A 134 -70.39 -31.62 -32.52
N GLY A 135 -71.53 -31.79 -33.21
CA GLY A 135 -72.54 -30.76 -33.40
C GLY A 135 -72.10 -29.54 -34.21
N LEU A 136 -70.98 -29.60 -34.95
CA LEU A 136 -70.44 -28.46 -35.71
C LEU A 136 -71.28 -28.12 -36.95
N PHE A 137 -71.82 -29.14 -37.63
CA PHE A 137 -72.56 -28.99 -38.88
C PHE A 137 -73.83 -29.84 -38.85
N THR A 138 -74.89 -29.33 -39.46
CA THR A 138 -76.12 -30.09 -39.74
C THR A 138 -75.89 -31.08 -40.88
N ASP A 139 -76.75 -32.10 -40.99
CA ASP A 139 -76.67 -33.09 -42.08
C ASP A 139 -76.71 -32.45 -43.49
N ARG A 140 -77.43 -31.33 -43.64
CA ARG A 140 -77.49 -30.57 -44.89
C ARG A 140 -76.16 -29.89 -45.21
N GLU A 141 -75.51 -29.32 -44.19
CA GLU A 141 -74.21 -28.66 -44.32
C GLU A 141 -73.09 -29.68 -44.58
N ILE A 142 -73.12 -30.85 -43.92
CA ILE A 142 -72.17 -31.94 -44.20
C ILE A 142 -72.28 -32.39 -45.66
N PHE A 143 -73.51 -32.58 -46.15
CA PHE A 143 -73.73 -32.94 -47.56
C PHE A 143 -73.24 -31.84 -48.52
N PHE A 144 -73.46 -30.57 -48.16
CA PHE A 144 -72.95 -29.44 -48.93
C PHE A 144 -71.42 -29.44 -48.98
N ILE A 145 -70.74 -29.58 -47.83
CA ILE A 145 -69.28 -29.60 -47.74
C ILE A 145 -68.68 -30.76 -48.54
N ARG A 146 -69.28 -31.96 -48.48
CA ARG A 146 -68.84 -33.12 -49.29
C ARG A 146 -68.85 -32.86 -50.80
N ARG A 147 -69.73 -31.99 -51.27
CA ARG A 147 -69.84 -31.64 -52.70
C ARG A 147 -68.79 -30.61 -53.13
N ILE A 148 -68.22 -29.84 -52.21
CA ILE A 148 -67.23 -28.82 -52.53
C ILE A 148 -65.94 -29.51 -52.99
N THR A 149 -65.49 -29.16 -54.19
CA THR A 149 -64.19 -29.58 -54.72
C THR A 149 -63.18 -28.44 -54.68
N LEU A 150 -61.89 -28.74 -54.83
CA LEU A 150 -60.85 -27.68 -54.92
C LEU A 150 -61.10 -26.75 -56.12
N ARG A 151 -61.72 -27.24 -57.20
CA ARG A 151 -62.14 -26.42 -58.34
C ARG A 151 -63.15 -25.36 -57.93
N ASP A 152 -64.16 -25.72 -57.15
CA ASP A 152 -65.19 -24.79 -56.69
C ASP A 152 -64.57 -23.70 -55.80
N ILE A 153 -63.61 -24.07 -54.95
CA ILE A 153 -62.88 -23.13 -54.09
C ILE A 153 -62.05 -22.15 -54.95
N ILE A 154 -61.32 -22.63 -55.96
CA ILE A 154 -60.55 -21.76 -56.85
C ILE A 154 -61.50 -20.79 -57.58
N ARG A 155 -62.62 -21.29 -58.12
CA ARG A 155 -63.60 -20.45 -58.83
C ARG A 155 -64.27 -19.42 -57.93
N GLN A 156 -64.47 -19.73 -56.65
CA GLN A 156 -65.09 -18.80 -55.71
C GLN A 156 -64.09 -17.74 -55.19
N THR A 157 -62.80 -18.07 -55.15
CA THR A 157 -61.73 -17.18 -54.67
C THR A 157 -61.07 -16.37 -55.80
N THR A 158 -61.36 -16.68 -57.05
CA THR A 158 -60.79 -16.04 -58.25
C THR A 158 -61.87 -15.67 -59.26
N SER A 159 -61.49 -14.97 -60.33
CA SER A 159 -62.41 -14.59 -61.42
C SER A 159 -62.51 -15.64 -62.54
N ILE A 160 -62.07 -16.88 -62.28
CA ILE A 160 -61.98 -17.95 -63.30
C ILE A 160 -63.37 -18.53 -63.60
N GLY A 161 -63.72 -18.62 -64.89
CA GLY A 161 -64.99 -19.17 -65.36
C GLY A 161 -65.11 -20.68 -65.15
N LYS A 162 -66.29 -21.24 -65.42
CA LYS A 162 -66.51 -22.70 -65.28
C LYS A 162 -65.70 -23.50 -66.32
N GLU A 163 -65.52 -22.96 -67.52
CA GLU A 163 -64.86 -23.66 -68.63
C GLU A 163 -63.34 -23.47 -68.65
N ASP A 164 -62.82 -22.55 -67.85
CA ASP A 164 -61.40 -22.18 -67.84
C ASP A 164 -60.54 -23.12 -66.98
N ILE A 165 -61.17 -24.02 -66.22
CA ILE A 165 -60.51 -24.94 -65.28
C ILE A 165 -61.20 -26.30 -65.28
N GLN A 166 -60.41 -27.37 -65.27
CA GLN A 166 -60.89 -28.74 -65.35
C GLN A 166 -61.75 -29.14 -64.14
N GLU A 167 -62.56 -30.20 -64.30
CA GLU A 167 -63.46 -30.71 -63.26
C GLU A 167 -62.70 -31.20 -62.01
N ASN A 168 -61.60 -31.93 -62.21
CA ASN A 168 -60.72 -32.38 -61.11
C ASN A 168 -59.32 -31.77 -61.26
N VAL A 169 -59.06 -30.69 -60.53
CA VAL A 169 -57.82 -29.92 -60.63
C VAL A 169 -56.55 -30.65 -60.18
N PHE A 170 -56.67 -31.83 -59.57
CA PHE A 170 -55.52 -32.65 -59.20
C PHE A 170 -54.89 -33.40 -60.39
N PHE A 171 -55.65 -33.60 -61.46
CA PHE A 171 -55.18 -34.28 -62.65
C PHE A 171 -55.54 -33.45 -63.88
N TRP A 172 -54.62 -33.38 -64.84
CA TRP A 172 -54.90 -32.81 -66.15
C TRP A 172 -54.97 -33.94 -67.17
N LYS A 173 -56.04 -33.99 -67.97
CA LYS A 173 -56.27 -35.00 -69.00
C LYS A 173 -56.38 -34.34 -70.37
N ASN A 174 -56.09 -35.11 -71.41
CA ASN A 174 -56.28 -34.66 -72.79
C ASN A 174 -57.75 -34.26 -73.03
N GLY A 175 -57.97 -32.98 -73.33
CA GLY A 175 -59.30 -32.37 -73.47
C GLY A 175 -59.66 -31.37 -72.36
N ASP A 176 -58.87 -31.30 -71.29
CA ASP A 176 -59.02 -30.28 -70.25
C ASP A 176 -58.52 -28.89 -70.73
N PRO A 177 -59.06 -27.80 -70.18
CA PRO A 177 -58.70 -26.44 -70.58
C PRO A 177 -57.23 -26.11 -70.25
N CYS A 178 -56.69 -25.16 -71.01
CA CYS A 178 -55.36 -24.57 -70.80
C CYS A 178 -54.23 -25.62 -70.68
N PRO A 179 -53.89 -26.38 -71.76
CA PRO A 179 -52.76 -27.31 -71.71
C PRO A 179 -51.44 -26.58 -71.41
N GLN A 180 -50.53 -27.25 -70.69
CA GLN A 180 -49.17 -26.72 -70.53
C GLN A 180 -48.45 -26.62 -71.89
N PRO A 181 -47.61 -25.59 -72.13
CA PRO A 181 -46.92 -25.44 -73.42
C PRO A 181 -45.93 -26.56 -73.75
N PHE A 182 -45.18 -27.03 -72.75
CA PHE A 182 -44.22 -28.12 -72.80
C PHE A 182 -43.95 -28.66 -71.39
N GLN A 183 -43.38 -29.86 -71.26
CA GLN A 183 -42.90 -30.35 -69.97
C GLN A 183 -41.65 -29.58 -69.57
N VAL A 184 -41.72 -28.89 -68.42
CA VAL A 184 -40.62 -28.06 -67.93
C VAL A 184 -39.39 -28.92 -67.65
N ASN A 185 -38.21 -28.44 -68.07
CA ASN A 185 -36.94 -29.10 -67.81
C ASN A 185 -35.85 -28.08 -67.43
N ILE A 186 -34.73 -28.57 -66.89
CA ILE A 186 -33.61 -27.73 -66.40
C ILE A 186 -33.07 -26.78 -67.49
N SER A 187 -33.00 -27.24 -68.74
CA SER A 187 -32.47 -26.42 -69.85
C SER A 187 -33.30 -25.19 -70.19
N SER A 188 -34.55 -25.15 -69.74
CA SER A 188 -35.49 -24.04 -69.99
C SER A 188 -35.57 -23.02 -68.86
N LEU A 189 -34.83 -23.23 -67.76
CA LEU A 189 -34.90 -22.42 -66.54
C LEU A 189 -33.59 -21.68 -66.25
N GLU A 190 -33.66 -20.64 -65.42
CA GLU A 190 -32.48 -19.96 -64.89
C GLU A 190 -31.69 -20.90 -63.98
N SER A 191 -30.35 -20.80 -64.01
CA SER A 191 -29.50 -21.64 -63.17
C SER A 191 -29.67 -21.30 -61.69
N CYS A 192 -29.72 -22.34 -60.84
CA CYS A 192 -29.83 -22.20 -59.41
C CYS A 192 -28.62 -21.42 -58.82
N VAL A 193 -28.88 -20.61 -57.79
CA VAL A 193 -27.81 -19.89 -57.06
C VAL A 193 -26.87 -20.90 -56.41
N PRO A 194 -25.54 -20.72 -56.52
CA PRO A 194 -24.56 -21.68 -56.02
C PRO A 194 -24.61 -21.86 -54.50
N PHE A 195 -24.10 -23.00 -54.06
CA PHE A 195 -23.85 -23.31 -52.65
C PHE A 195 -22.86 -22.30 -52.05
N MET A 196 -23.26 -21.64 -50.97
CA MET A 196 -22.44 -20.69 -50.22
C MET A 196 -22.47 -21.06 -48.74
N ARG A 197 -21.36 -20.77 -48.04
CA ARG A 197 -21.24 -20.95 -46.60
C ARG A 197 -21.44 -19.62 -45.88
N PHE A 198 -22.29 -19.61 -44.85
CA PHE A 198 -22.39 -18.50 -43.92
C PHE A 198 -21.27 -18.58 -42.88
N ASP A 199 -20.45 -17.53 -42.81
CA ASP A 199 -19.55 -17.30 -41.69
C ASP A 199 -20.15 -16.21 -40.79
N HIS A 200 -20.57 -16.61 -39.59
CA HIS A 200 -21.19 -15.72 -38.62
C HIS A 200 -20.19 -14.73 -37.99
N PHE A 201 -18.88 -14.98 -38.14
CA PHE A 201 -17.84 -14.12 -37.59
C PHE A 201 -17.39 -13.00 -38.53
N THR A 202 -17.71 -13.10 -39.82
CA THR A 202 -17.28 -12.11 -40.82
C THR A 202 -17.78 -10.70 -40.45
N GLY A 203 -16.87 -9.74 -40.38
CA GLY A 203 -17.15 -8.35 -40.01
C GLY A 203 -17.04 -8.04 -38.50
N ASN A 204 -16.78 -9.05 -37.66
CA ASN A 204 -16.55 -8.88 -36.22
C ASN A 204 -15.08 -8.93 -35.80
N GLU A 205 -14.16 -9.26 -36.72
CA GLU A 205 -12.74 -9.52 -36.44
C GLU A 205 -12.07 -8.29 -35.83
N VAL A 206 -12.27 -7.14 -36.47
CA VAL A 206 -11.68 -5.86 -36.08
C VAL A 206 -12.21 -5.44 -34.70
N THR A 207 -13.53 -5.48 -34.52
CA THR A 207 -14.17 -5.13 -33.24
C THR A 207 -13.69 -6.02 -32.11
N TYR A 208 -13.55 -7.33 -32.33
CA TYR A 208 -13.05 -8.27 -31.33
C TYR A 208 -11.62 -7.96 -30.90
N ILE A 209 -10.70 -7.81 -31.87
CA ILE A 209 -9.28 -7.56 -31.61
C ILE A 209 -9.10 -6.23 -30.86
N PHE A 210 -9.72 -5.14 -31.34
CA PHE A 210 -9.59 -3.84 -30.69
C PHE A 210 -10.24 -3.81 -29.30
N THR A 211 -11.33 -4.53 -29.07
CA THR A 211 -11.95 -4.61 -27.74
C THR A 211 -11.02 -5.35 -26.75
N CYS A 212 -10.38 -6.44 -27.17
CA CYS A 212 -9.42 -7.16 -26.34
C CYS A 212 -8.17 -6.31 -26.02
N ILE A 213 -7.64 -5.59 -27.03
CA ILE A 213 -6.53 -4.65 -26.84
C ILE A 213 -6.94 -3.52 -25.87
N ALA A 214 -8.13 -2.95 -26.04
CA ALA A 214 -8.64 -1.90 -25.15
C ALA A 214 -8.72 -2.39 -23.70
N LEU A 215 -9.26 -3.59 -23.44
CA LEU A 215 -9.31 -4.18 -22.11
C LEU A 215 -7.92 -4.35 -21.47
N PHE A 216 -6.94 -4.79 -22.26
CA PHE A 216 -5.55 -4.95 -21.77
C PHE A 216 -4.84 -3.61 -21.52
N THR A 217 -5.18 -2.56 -22.29
CA THR A 217 -4.55 -1.24 -22.13
C THR A 217 -5.07 -0.44 -20.94
N ILE A 218 -6.29 -0.69 -20.46
CA ILE A 218 -6.89 0.02 -19.30
C ILE A 218 -5.97 0.00 -18.05
N PRO A 219 -5.47 -1.15 -17.58
CA PRO A 219 -4.51 -1.20 -16.47
C PRO A 219 -3.23 -0.38 -16.74
N LEU A 220 -2.68 -0.44 -17.96
CA LEU A 220 -1.46 0.28 -18.33
C LEU A 220 -1.66 1.80 -18.31
N VAL A 221 -2.81 2.28 -18.81
CA VAL A 221 -3.19 3.70 -18.74
C VAL A 221 -3.31 4.15 -17.28
N CYS A 222 -3.96 3.34 -16.43
CA CYS A 222 -4.06 3.64 -15.00
C CYS A 222 -2.68 3.75 -14.34
N ILE A 223 -1.77 2.81 -14.63
CA ILE A 223 -0.36 2.85 -14.15
C ILE A 223 0.34 4.13 -14.61
N GLY A 224 0.17 4.51 -15.89
CA GLY A 224 0.69 5.76 -16.44
C GLY A 224 0.18 7.00 -15.71
N ILE A 225 -1.12 7.07 -15.42
CA ILE A 225 -1.73 8.17 -14.63
C ILE A 225 -1.16 8.21 -13.22
N GLY A 226 -1.04 7.05 -12.56
CA GLY A 226 -0.44 6.94 -11.22
C GLY A 226 1.01 7.44 -11.21
N TYR A 227 1.80 7.04 -12.20
CA TYR A 227 3.19 7.49 -12.37
C TYR A 227 3.28 9.00 -12.63
N LEU A 228 2.46 9.54 -13.53
CA LEU A 228 2.40 10.98 -13.83
C LEU A 228 2.01 11.79 -12.60
N LEU A 229 1.07 11.30 -11.78
CA LEU A 229 0.68 11.96 -10.53
C LEU A 229 1.83 11.99 -9.54
N VAL A 230 2.56 10.88 -9.40
CA VAL A 230 3.77 10.80 -8.55
C VAL A 230 4.85 11.76 -9.06
N GLN A 231 5.07 11.84 -10.37
CA GLN A 231 6.05 12.75 -10.97
C GLN A 231 5.62 14.22 -10.82
N ARG A 232 4.34 14.54 -10.99
CA ARG A 232 3.79 15.86 -10.71
C ARG A 232 3.95 16.23 -9.25
N ARG A 233 3.67 15.33 -8.30
CA ARG A 233 3.88 15.56 -6.85
C ARG A 233 5.36 15.83 -6.53
N LYS A 234 6.29 15.07 -7.13
CA LYS A 234 7.74 15.35 -7.03
C LYS A 234 8.08 16.76 -7.53
N LYS A 235 7.53 17.16 -8.69
CA LYS A 235 7.73 18.50 -9.26
C LYS A 235 7.03 19.61 -8.47
N MET A 236 5.89 19.32 -7.83
CA MET A 236 5.12 20.26 -7.00
C MET A 236 5.70 20.45 -5.60
N GLY A 237 6.55 19.54 -5.10
CA GLY A 237 7.38 19.78 -3.90
C GLY A 237 8.22 21.05 -4.01
N MET A 238 8.54 21.48 -5.25
CA MET A 238 9.22 22.75 -5.57
C MET A 238 8.27 23.97 -5.69
N LEU A 239 6.96 23.79 -5.51
CA LEU A 239 5.91 24.75 -5.93
C LEU A 239 4.81 24.97 -4.88
N PHE A 240 5.01 24.54 -3.63
CA PHE A 240 3.99 24.66 -2.59
C PHE A 240 3.77 26.13 -2.17
N GLU A 241 2.78 26.80 -2.78
CA GLU A 241 2.05 27.88 -2.09
C GLU A 241 1.05 27.23 -1.13
N PRO A 242 1.08 27.53 0.18
CA PRO A 242 0.02 27.14 1.09
C PRO A 242 -1.20 28.02 0.83
N GLY A 243 -2.16 27.47 0.07
CA GLY A 243 -3.53 27.96 -0.01
C GLY A 243 -3.91 28.57 -1.35
N ALA A 244 -4.49 27.74 -2.22
CA ALA A 244 -5.29 28.24 -3.34
C ALA A 244 -6.39 27.22 -3.71
N ILE A 245 -7.53 27.29 -3.02
CA ILE A 245 -8.82 27.05 -3.67
C ILE A 245 -9.77 28.19 -3.31
N LYS A 246 -10.08 28.94 -4.37
CA LYS A 246 -11.00 30.07 -4.55
C LYS A 246 -12.35 29.97 -3.84
N LYS A 247 -12.80 31.11 -3.30
CA LYS A 247 -13.98 31.85 -3.80
C LYS A 247 -13.45 33.25 -4.13
N GLN A 248 -13.32 33.65 -5.40
CA GLN A 248 -14.37 34.38 -6.12
C GLN A 248 -15.09 35.38 -5.20
N ASN A 249 -14.51 36.56 -5.06
CA ASN A 249 -15.20 37.75 -5.54
C ASN A 249 -14.28 38.41 -6.58
N GLN A 250 -14.85 38.66 -7.74
CA GLN A 250 -14.39 39.69 -8.64
C GLN A 250 -14.46 41.00 -7.87
N GLU A 251 -13.32 41.63 -7.60
CA GLU A 251 -13.12 43.08 -7.58
C GLU A 251 -11.64 43.35 -7.29
N SER A 252 -11.19 44.50 -7.80
CA SER A 252 -9.85 45.11 -7.75
C SER A 252 -8.68 44.38 -8.44
N THR A 253 -8.51 44.74 -9.72
CA THR A 253 -7.23 45.28 -10.19
C THR A 253 -6.74 46.38 -9.25
N GLU A 254 -6.02 46.04 -8.17
CA GLU A 254 -5.22 47.01 -7.42
C GLU A 254 -3.90 46.40 -6.93
N ASP A 255 -2.86 47.22 -7.04
CA ASP A 255 -1.48 47.08 -6.58
C ASP A 255 -1.37 46.92 -5.03
N GLU A 256 -2.07 45.98 -4.41
CA GLU A 256 -1.93 45.73 -2.97
C GLU A 256 -0.85 44.70 -2.65
N GLY A 257 0.33 45.18 -2.26
CA GLY A 257 1.38 44.30 -1.73
C GLY A 257 2.66 45.00 -1.25
N ILE A 258 2.67 46.33 -1.13
CA ILE A 258 3.77 47.09 -0.53
C ILE A 258 3.14 47.99 0.53
N ILE A 259 3.08 47.51 1.77
CA ILE A 259 2.65 48.34 2.91
C ILE A 259 3.90 49.09 3.38
N ALA A 260 4.01 50.37 3.03
CA ALA A 260 4.98 51.27 3.62
C ALA A 260 4.37 51.86 4.90
N LYS A 261 4.62 51.22 6.05
CA LYS A 261 4.36 51.82 7.36
C LYS A 261 5.71 52.15 7.99
N ASP A 262 5.92 53.41 8.37
CA ASP A 262 7.09 53.90 9.13
C ASP A 262 8.45 53.42 8.60
N GLN A 263 8.83 53.84 7.39
CA GLN A 263 10.15 53.56 6.76
C GLN A 263 10.53 52.07 6.60
N LYS A 264 9.61 51.14 6.88
CA LYS A 264 9.75 49.69 6.70
C LYS A 264 9.07 49.26 5.41
N LEU A 265 9.81 48.55 4.56
CA LEU A 265 9.31 48.02 3.29
C LEU A 265 9.09 46.51 3.41
N VAL A 266 7.85 46.06 3.21
CA VAL A 266 7.47 44.64 3.31
C VAL A 266 7.14 44.05 1.93
N PHE A 267 7.74 42.91 1.59
CA PHE A 267 7.54 42.21 0.31
C PHE A 267 7.10 40.75 0.52
N PRO A 268 6.06 40.26 -0.18
CA PRO A 268 5.74 38.83 -0.18
C PRO A 268 6.73 38.05 -1.05
N ALA A 269 7.32 36.99 -0.49
CA ALA A 269 8.26 36.11 -1.19
C ALA A 269 8.06 34.63 -0.82
N ILE A 270 8.72 33.74 -1.56
CA ILE A 270 8.81 32.31 -1.24
C ILE A 270 10.27 32.01 -0.88
N GLU A 271 10.53 31.52 0.32
CA GLU A 271 11.85 31.07 0.74
C GLU A 271 12.04 29.61 0.36
N TRP A 272 13.13 29.30 -0.31
CA TRP A 272 13.58 27.95 -0.61
C TRP A 272 14.52 27.48 0.50
N LEU A 273 14.18 26.36 1.15
CA LEU A 273 14.96 25.80 2.26
C LEU A 273 15.77 24.56 1.80
N ASN A 274 15.11 23.66 1.08
CA ASN A 274 15.73 22.48 0.44
C ASN A 274 14.90 22.00 -0.76
N GLU A 275 15.37 20.97 -1.48
CA GLU A 275 14.69 20.43 -2.67
C GLU A 275 13.22 20.00 -2.44
N THR A 276 12.87 19.68 -1.20
CA THR A 276 11.57 19.14 -0.83
C THR A 276 10.63 20.16 -0.20
N PHE A 277 11.15 21.30 0.25
CA PHE A 277 10.42 22.22 1.11
C PHE A 277 10.71 23.69 0.78
N CYS A 278 9.64 24.42 0.47
CA CYS A 278 9.58 25.87 0.31
C CYS A 278 8.52 26.44 1.25
N ARG A 279 8.70 27.67 1.73
CA ARG A 279 7.69 28.36 2.57
C ARG A 279 7.38 29.76 2.08
N SER A 280 6.13 30.20 2.24
CA SER A 280 5.73 31.57 1.91
C SER A 280 6.02 32.51 3.09
N ILE A 281 6.70 33.61 2.83
CA ILE A 281 7.19 34.56 3.83
C ILE A 281 6.89 36.01 3.43
N LEU A 282 7.01 36.91 4.40
CA LEU A 282 7.08 38.35 4.21
C LEU A 282 8.50 38.81 4.53
N VAL A 283 9.11 39.58 3.65
CA VAL A 283 10.46 40.12 3.81
C VAL A 283 10.33 41.59 4.18
N GLU A 284 10.71 41.95 5.40
CA GLU A 284 10.71 43.31 5.91
C GLU A 284 12.14 43.87 5.87
N LEU A 285 12.33 44.96 5.11
CA LEU A 285 13.56 45.75 5.08
C LEU A 285 13.43 46.93 6.03
N ASN A 286 14.26 46.96 7.07
CA ASN A 286 14.36 48.10 7.96
C ASN A 286 15.53 49.00 7.53
N SER A 287 15.18 50.20 7.06
CA SER A 287 16.13 51.17 6.53
C SER A 287 16.99 51.85 7.58
N GLU A 288 16.62 51.83 8.87
CA GLU A 288 17.35 52.53 9.96
C GLU A 288 18.49 51.69 10.55
N TYR A 289 18.27 50.38 10.72
CA TYR A 289 19.23 49.51 11.39
C TYR A 289 20.08 48.68 10.41
N SER A 290 19.88 48.86 9.09
CA SER A 290 20.46 48.00 8.05
C SER A 290 20.17 46.52 8.32
N GLN A 291 18.88 46.17 8.47
CA GLN A 291 18.45 44.82 8.84
C GLN A 291 17.37 44.28 7.90
N LEU A 292 17.48 43.00 7.54
CA LEU A 292 16.49 42.24 6.79
C LEU A 292 15.81 41.24 7.72
N LYS A 293 14.51 41.45 7.98
CA LYS A 293 13.69 40.51 8.75
C LYS A 293 12.87 39.65 7.81
N ILE A 294 12.85 38.35 8.08
CA ILE A 294 11.95 37.40 7.44
C ILE A 294 10.84 37.09 8.43
N LEU A 295 9.62 37.38 8.03
CA LEU A 295 8.41 37.22 8.84
C LEU A 295 7.52 36.12 8.24
N LYS A 296 6.73 35.49 9.10
CA LYS A 296 5.63 34.62 8.66
C LYS A 296 4.55 35.45 7.97
N ARG A 297 3.99 34.91 6.88
CA ARG A 297 2.97 35.62 6.08
C ARG A 297 1.64 35.88 6.80
N ARG A 298 1.23 35.03 7.75
CA ARG A 298 -0.07 35.13 8.42
C ARG A 298 0.02 35.76 9.82
N SER A 299 1.03 35.37 10.62
CA SER A 299 1.15 35.84 11.99
C SER A 299 2.16 36.97 12.22
N GLY A 300 2.99 37.31 11.24
CA GLY A 300 4.01 38.35 11.41
C GLY A 300 5.17 37.96 12.35
N GLY A 301 5.17 36.74 12.91
CA GLY A 301 6.27 36.24 13.74
C GLY A 301 7.60 36.20 12.97
N ILE A 302 8.69 36.56 13.66
CA ILE A 302 10.03 36.67 13.07
C ILE A 302 10.61 35.26 12.89
N LEU A 303 10.93 34.88 11.66
CA LEU A 303 11.59 33.62 11.32
C LEU A 303 13.12 33.75 11.31
N ARG A 304 13.64 34.85 10.79
CA ARG A 304 15.08 35.14 10.75
C ARG A 304 15.32 36.64 10.72
N LYS A 305 16.39 37.07 11.37
CA LYS A 305 16.89 38.44 11.35
C LYS A 305 18.31 38.42 10.77
N LEU A 306 18.55 39.20 9.73
CA LEU A 306 19.88 39.38 9.15
C LEU A 306 20.30 40.82 9.38
N ASP A 307 21.35 40.99 10.16
CA ASP A 307 21.95 42.29 10.43
C ASP A 307 23.12 42.48 9.45
N PHE A 308 23.09 43.57 8.67
CA PHE A 308 24.15 43.86 7.70
C PHE A 308 25.30 44.63 8.32
N GLY A 309 25.27 44.94 9.62
CA GLY A 309 26.22 45.78 10.38
C GLY A 309 27.67 45.58 9.96
N ASP A 310 28.14 44.33 10.04
CA ASP A 310 29.54 43.93 9.89
C ASP A 310 30.03 43.75 8.44
N VAL A 311 29.20 44.03 7.42
CA VAL A 311 29.50 43.66 6.02
C VAL A 311 29.59 44.89 5.12
N ASN A 312 30.78 45.16 4.59
CA ASN A 312 31.03 46.28 3.66
C ASN A 312 30.55 46.00 2.22
N VAL A 313 30.49 44.73 1.80
CA VAL A 313 30.05 44.32 0.46
C VAL A 313 29.06 43.14 0.54
N LEU A 314 27.81 43.35 0.14
CA LEU A 314 26.79 42.29 0.09
C LEU A 314 26.78 41.61 -1.28
N ARG A 315 26.94 40.28 -1.31
CA ARG A 315 26.86 39.49 -2.56
C ARG A 315 25.45 38.97 -2.77
N LEU A 316 24.90 39.26 -3.94
CA LEU A 316 23.56 38.85 -4.31
C LEU A 316 23.61 38.12 -5.66
N THR A 317 23.11 36.89 -5.72
CA THR A 317 23.09 36.07 -6.95
C THR A 317 21.66 35.93 -7.47
N VAL A 318 21.40 36.22 -8.74
CA VAL A 318 20.06 36.21 -9.35
C VAL A 318 20.00 35.25 -10.53
N THR A 319 18.84 34.62 -10.72
CA THR A 319 18.59 33.76 -11.90
C THR A 319 18.66 34.55 -13.21
N LYS A 320 19.44 34.04 -14.17
CA LYS A 320 19.54 34.60 -15.53
C LYS A 320 18.18 34.64 -16.23
N SER A 321 17.90 35.72 -16.96
CA SER A 321 16.58 35.96 -17.59
C SER A 321 16.10 34.88 -18.57
N GLY A 322 16.99 34.06 -19.13
CA GLY A 322 16.63 32.97 -20.06
C GLY A 322 16.07 31.71 -19.41
N SER A 323 16.30 31.52 -18.11
CA SER A 323 15.99 30.28 -17.37
C SER A 323 14.72 30.40 -16.53
N VAL A 324 14.10 31.58 -16.55
CA VAL A 324 12.83 31.89 -15.89
C VAL A 324 11.68 31.53 -16.82
N ARG A 325 10.84 30.56 -16.43
CA ARG A 325 9.66 30.17 -17.21
C ARG A 325 8.64 31.32 -17.27
N LYS A 326 7.93 31.46 -18.41
CA LYS A 326 6.84 32.45 -18.59
C LYS A 326 5.86 32.40 -17.39
N GLY A 327 5.71 33.52 -16.68
CA GLY A 327 4.81 33.67 -15.53
C GLY A 327 5.41 33.36 -14.16
N GLN A 328 6.70 33.05 -14.05
CA GLN A 328 7.41 32.86 -12.77
C GLN A 328 8.41 34.00 -12.53
N GLY A 329 8.61 34.43 -11.28
CA GLY A 329 9.66 35.40 -10.94
C GLY A 329 11.01 34.74 -10.63
N PRO A 330 12.11 35.52 -10.59
CA PRO A 330 13.47 35.00 -10.43
C PRO A 330 13.76 34.50 -9.02
N PHE A 331 14.72 33.58 -8.88
CA PHE A 331 15.34 33.26 -7.60
C PHE A 331 16.47 34.25 -7.31
N VAL A 332 16.61 34.60 -6.04
CA VAL A 332 17.55 35.58 -5.50
C VAL A 332 18.22 34.95 -4.29
N CYS A 333 19.52 34.75 -4.34
CA CYS A 333 20.33 34.24 -3.25
C CYS A 333 21.09 35.40 -2.60
N ILE A 334 20.85 35.62 -1.30
CA ILE A 334 21.58 36.60 -0.48
C ILE A 334 22.58 35.83 0.37
N SER A 335 23.87 36.12 0.20
CA SER A 335 24.95 35.43 0.90
C SER A 335 25.63 36.34 1.93
N LEU A 336 25.81 35.82 3.15
CA LEU A 336 26.42 36.54 4.27
C LEU A 336 27.53 35.67 4.90
N PRO A 337 28.72 36.21 5.22
CA PRO A 337 29.86 35.39 5.66
C PRO A 337 29.62 34.58 6.95
N LYS A 338 28.81 35.11 7.89
CA LYS A 338 28.55 34.51 9.21
C LYS A 338 27.22 33.74 9.27
N ASN A 339 26.53 33.58 8.15
CA ASN A 339 25.12 33.18 8.11
C ASN A 339 24.86 32.29 6.89
N TYR A 340 24.08 31.21 7.03
CA TYR A 340 23.68 30.42 5.85
C TYR A 340 22.88 31.28 4.85
N ASP A 341 23.01 30.97 3.57
CA ASP A 341 22.44 31.76 2.48
C ASP A 341 20.90 31.76 2.53
N ILE A 342 20.30 32.83 2.02
CA ILE A 342 18.84 32.93 1.86
C ILE A 342 18.49 32.93 0.39
N VAL A 343 17.71 31.94 -0.02
CA VAL A 343 17.20 31.84 -1.37
C VAL A 343 15.72 32.24 -1.39
N LEU A 344 15.44 33.39 -2.01
CA LEU A 344 14.11 33.95 -2.17
C LEU A 344 13.65 33.81 -3.62
N ARG A 345 12.40 33.40 -3.81
CA ARG A 345 11.70 33.46 -5.09
C ARG A 345 10.65 34.57 -5.02
N LEU A 346 10.82 35.57 -5.88
CA LEU A 346 9.89 36.69 -6.01
C LEU A 346 8.79 36.33 -7.02
N ARG A 347 7.62 36.99 -6.95
CA ARG A 347 6.48 36.62 -7.81
C ARG A 347 6.63 37.12 -9.24
N SER A 348 7.29 38.26 -9.43
CA SER A 348 7.47 38.87 -10.75
C SER A 348 8.82 39.57 -10.89
N LYS A 349 9.24 39.79 -12.13
CA LYS A 349 10.43 40.59 -12.46
C LYS A 349 10.30 42.05 -12.01
N HIS A 350 9.07 42.57 -11.94
CA HIS A 350 8.77 43.91 -11.40
C HIS A 350 9.06 44.01 -9.90
N GLN A 351 8.62 43.01 -9.13
CA GLN A 351 8.93 42.94 -7.69
C GLN A 351 10.43 42.82 -7.43
N TRP A 352 11.16 42.08 -8.27
CA TRP A 352 12.62 42.05 -8.22
C TRP A 352 13.24 43.43 -8.42
N SER A 353 12.83 44.17 -9.44
CA SER A 353 13.35 45.53 -9.69
C SER A 353 13.14 46.46 -8.50
N LYS A 354 11.96 46.40 -7.87
CA LYS A 354 11.64 47.18 -6.66
C LYS A 354 12.47 46.73 -5.46
N PHE A 355 12.51 45.43 -5.16
CA PHE A 355 13.30 44.88 -4.05
C PHE A 355 14.79 45.23 -4.18
N ARG A 356 15.35 45.11 -5.39
CA ARG A 356 16.72 45.52 -5.72
C ARG A 356 16.96 47.00 -5.40
N SER A 357 16.10 47.88 -5.89
CA SER A 357 16.25 49.33 -5.65
C SER A 357 16.17 49.68 -4.16
N SER A 358 15.25 49.06 -3.41
CA SER A 358 15.08 49.29 -1.98
C SER A 358 16.27 48.76 -1.16
N LEU A 359 16.77 47.57 -1.48
CA LEU A 359 17.95 47.00 -0.83
C LEU A 359 19.21 47.82 -1.13
N GLY A 360 19.40 48.23 -2.39
CA GLY A 360 20.51 49.09 -2.79
C GLY A 360 20.51 50.44 -2.06
N ASN A 361 19.35 51.11 -1.98
CA ASN A 361 19.21 52.38 -1.27
C ASN A 361 19.48 52.24 0.25
N CYS A 362 19.04 51.14 0.87
CA CYS A 362 19.29 50.86 2.29
C CYS A 362 20.80 50.66 2.58
N LEU A 363 21.51 49.97 1.69
CA LEU A 363 22.95 49.74 1.81
C LEU A 363 23.76 51.02 1.55
N LEU A 364 23.39 51.80 0.53
CA LEU A 364 24.02 53.09 0.23
C LEU A 364 23.93 54.08 1.39
N LYS A 365 22.80 54.13 2.10
CA LYS A 365 22.64 54.96 3.32
C LYS A 365 23.64 54.64 4.43
N HIS A 366 24.17 53.41 4.45
CA HIS A 366 25.14 52.95 5.45
C HIS A 366 26.56 52.79 4.87
N GLY A 367 26.83 53.34 3.67
CA GLY A 367 28.15 53.27 3.04
C GLY A 367 28.54 51.89 2.52
N LYS A 368 27.58 51.00 2.24
CA LYS A 368 27.82 49.59 1.84
C LYS A 368 27.58 49.37 0.35
N LEU A 369 28.37 48.47 -0.26
CA LEU A 369 28.30 48.16 -1.69
C LEU A 369 27.50 46.87 -1.95
N LEU A 370 26.68 46.86 -3.00
CA LEU A 370 25.93 45.69 -3.47
C LEU A 370 26.60 45.10 -4.72
N LYS A 371 27.06 43.84 -4.65
CA LYS A 371 27.64 43.11 -5.79
C LYS A 371 26.65 42.07 -6.31
N GLU A 372 26.19 42.24 -7.54
CA GLU A 372 25.26 41.33 -8.21
C GLU A 372 25.99 40.32 -9.11
N VAL A 373 25.56 39.07 -9.09
CA VAL A 373 26.06 37.99 -9.94
C VAL A 373 24.87 37.27 -10.58
N GLU A 374 24.90 37.02 -11.88
CA GLU A 374 23.87 36.20 -12.55
C GLU A 374 24.30 34.75 -12.66
N ALA A 375 23.39 33.81 -12.38
CA ALA A 375 23.62 32.37 -12.49
C ALA A 375 22.41 31.62 -13.08
N GLU A 376 22.66 30.42 -13.62
CA GLU A 376 21.60 29.49 -14.02
C GLU A 376 20.81 29.00 -12.79
N ASN A 377 19.53 28.66 -12.97
CA ASN A 377 18.65 28.34 -11.85
C ASN A 377 19.17 27.14 -11.02
N ASP A 378 19.55 26.06 -11.70
CA ASP A 378 20.01 24.85 -11.03
C ASP A 378 21.37 25.08 -10.35
N VAL A 379 22.26 25.85 -10.98
CA VAL A 379 23.58 26.23 -10.43
C VAL A 379 23.42 27.12 -9.20
N LEU A 380 22.46 28.05 -9.19
CA LEU A 380 22.17 28.91 -8.03
C LEU A 380 21.69 28.09 -6.84
N LEU A 381 20.74 27.17 -7.05
CA LEU A 381 20.20 26.32 -5.99
C LEU A 381 21.26 25.31 -5.46
N GLU A 382 22.13 24.83 -6.33
CA GLU A 382 23.24 23.95 -5.97
C GLU A 382 24.36 24.70 -5.23
N ALA A 383 24.68 25.93 -5.63
CA ALA A 383 25.71 26.76 -4.99
C ALA A 383 25.27 27.35 -3.65
N ALA A 384 23.97 27.62 -3.45
CA ALA A 384 23.47 28.22 -2.22
C ALA A 384 23.73 27.33 -0.99
N GLU A 385 24.33 27.91 0.04
CA GLU A 385 24.61 27.26 1.32
C GLU A 385 23.37 27.29 2.22
N THR A 386 22.55 26.24 2.17
CA THR A 386 21.37 26.10 3.03
C THR A 386 21.73 25.66 4.44
N LYS A 387 20.80 25.78 5.40
CA LYS A 387 20.98 25.24 6.76
C LYS A 387 21.36 23.74 6.73
N ASP A 388 20.69 22.95 5.89
CA ASP A 388 20.94 21.51 5.76
C ASP A 388 22.36 21.23 5.21
N LYS A 389 22.80 21.99 4.20
CA LYS A 389 24.18 21.88 3.66
C LYS A 389 25.23 22.32 4.67
N ARG A 390 24.99 23.43 5.38
CA ARG A 390 25.87 23.91 6.46
C ARG A 390 25.99 22.87 7.58
N GLN A 391 24.86 22.29 8.01
CA GLN A 391 24.86 21.20 8.99
C GLN A 391 25.65 20.00 8.49
N SER A 392 25.48 19.60 7.22
CA SER A 392 26.27 18.50 6.64
C SER A 392 27.77 18.79 6.60
N LYS A 393 28.18 20.05 6.35
CA LYS A 393 29.59 20.46 6.43
C LYS A 393 30.10 20.46 7.86
N LEU A 394 29.30 20.91 8.83
CA LEU A 394 29.63 20.85 10.26
C LEU A 394 29.79 19.40 10.74
N ASP A 395 28.90 18.51 10.32
CA ASP A 395 29.02 17.09 10.61
C ASP A 395 30.35 16.54 10.05
N HIS A 396 30.75 16.93 8.83
CA HIS A 396 32.05 16.58 8.26
C HIS A 396 33.23 17.20 9.03
N PHE A 397 33.12 18.47 9.46
CA PHE A 397 34.09 19.14 10.34
C PHE A 397 34.34 18.34 11.62
N PHE A 398 33.27 17.92 12.31
CA PHE A 398 33.40 17.15 13.54
C PHE A 398 34.03 15.78 13.28
N ARG A 399 33.63 15.07 12.21
CA ARG A 399 34.22 13.78 11.83
C ARG A 399 35.72 13.85 11.57
N GLU A 400 36.15 14.86 10.82
CA GLU A 400 37.57 15.06 10.51
C GLU A 400 38.37 15.42 11.77
N ALA A 401 37.80 16.22 12.68
CA ALA A 401 38.39 16.50 13.99
C ALA A 401 38.52 15.23 14.83
N TYR A 402 37.51 14.35 14.84
CA TYR A 402 37.58 13.05 15.54
C TYR A 402 38.64 12.13 14.94
N SER A 403 38.67 11.98 13.62
CA SER A 403 39.71 11.21 12.89
C SER A 403 41.12 11.56 13.38
N ARG A 404 41.41 12.86 13.47
CA ARG A 404 42.72 13.39 13.89
C ARG A 404 42.97 13.37 15.40
N ALA A 405 41.92 13.39 16.21
CA ALA A 405 42.05 13.28 17.66
C ALA A 405 42.26 11.82 18.11
N PHE A 406 41.70 10.85 17.38
CA PHE A 406 41.81 9.43 17.70
C PHE A 406 42.88 8.69 16.88
N ASN A 407 43.54 9.35 15.92
CA ASN A 407 44.54 8.76 15.02
C ASN A 407 44.02 7.53 14.25
N ASP A 408 42.77 7.57 13.79
CA ASP A 408 42.17 6.46 13.04
C ASP A 408 41.73 6.94 11.64
N PRO A 409 42.45 6.54 10.56
CA PRO A 409 42.16 6.97 9.20
C PRO A 409 40.83 6.42 8.65
N ALA A 410 40.28 5.35 9.23
CA ALA A 410 38.97 4.83 8.85
C ALA A 410 37.81 5.73 9.30
N LEU A 411 38.08 6.71 10.18
CA LEU A 411 37.11 7.72 10.60
C LEU A 411 37.00 8.90 9.62
N SER A 412 37.92 9.01 8.65
CA SER A 412 37.85 10.00 7.58
C SER A 412 36.92 9.52 6.44
N ASP A 413 36.03 10.37 5.93
CA ASP A 413 35.10 10.04 4.83
C ASP A 413 35.82 9.90 3.45
N SER A 414 37.16 9.85 3.44
CA SER A 414 38.00 9.75 2.23
C SER A 414 37.74 8.50 1.39
N SER A 415 37.14 7.45 1.97
CA SER A 415 36.86 6.18 1.27
C SER A 415 35.49 6.09 0.58
N GLN A 416 34.54 7.01 0.84
CA GLN A 416 33.21 7.00 0.19
C GLN A 416 32.99 8.13 -0.83
N ILE A 417 33.88 9.12 -0.90
CA ILE A 417 33.81 10.22 -1.88
C ILE A 417 34.82 9.95 -2.99
N SER A 418 34.56 8.91 -3.79
CA SER A 418 35.26 8.72 -5.05
C SER A 418 34.77 9.76 -6.07
N ASN A 419 35.68 10.66 -6.44
CA ASN A 419 35.78 11.39 -7.72
C ASN A 419 35.29 12.84 -7.89
N THR A 420 34.82 13.58 -6.87
CA THR A 420 34.66 15.04 -7.03
C THR A 420 34.91 15.81 -5.73
N ASN A 421 35.88 16.73 -5.76
CA ASN A 421 36.18 17.80 -4.78
C ASN A 421 37.28 17.54 -3.73
N PHE A 422 38.54 17.49 -4.17
CA PHE A 422 39.73 17.80 -3.35
C PHE A 422 39.62 19.16 -2.60
N ASN A 423 38.75 20.08 -3.05
CA ASN A 423 38.48 21.37 -2.41
C ASN A 423 37.76 21.27 -1.05
N SER A 424 37.10 20.15 -0.73
CA SER A 424 36.29 20.01 0.48
C SER A 424 37.12 20.02 1.78
N MET A 425 38.32 19.41 1.76
CA MET A 425 39.18 19.29 2.96
C MET A 425 39.78 20.64 3.38
N GLN A 426 40.27 21.43 2.42
CA GLN A 426 40.74 22.80 2.68
C GLN A 426 39.60 23.71 3.16
N GLN A 427 38.39 23.55 2.61
CA GLN A 427 37.22 24.31 3.07
C GLN A 427 36.87 23.98 4.52
N VAL A 428 36.95 22.72 4.93
CA VAL A 428 36.61 22.28 6.30
C VAL A 428 37.63 22.77 7.33
N MET A 429 38.91 22.81 6.97
CA MET A 429 39.95 23.39 7.84
C MET A 429 39.81 24.90 8.01
N ALA A 430 39.31 25.60 6.99
CA ALA A 430 39.03 27.02 7.03
C ALA A 430 37.68 27.36 7.66
N MET A 431 36.87 26.36 8.04
CA MET A 431 35.59 26.61 8.71
C MET A 431 35.80 27.03 10.15
N THR A 432 34.95 27.96 10.59
CA THR A 432 34.85 28.43 11.96
C THR A 432 33.50 28.02 12.55
N LEU A 433 33.49 27.73 13.84
CA LEU A 433 32.35 27.26 14.60
C LEU A 433 31.84 28.35 15.54
N THR A 434 30.57 28.73 15.38
CA THR A 434 29.92 29.69 16.29
C THR A 434 29.45 29.01 17.58
N LYS A 435 29.28 29.80 18.64
CA LYS A 435 28.73 29.31 19.92
C LYS A 435 27.34 28.68 19.76
N ALA A 436 26.51 29.20 18.86
CA ALA A 436 25.19 28.65 18.55
C ALA A 436 25.27 27.28 17.87
N GLU A 437 26.11 27.14 16.85
CA GLU A 437 26.34 25.86 16.16
C GLU A 437 26.97 24.82 17.11
N PHE A 438 27.88 25.24 17.99
CA PHE A 438 28.47 24.37 19.02
C PHE A 438 27.43 23.90 20.04
N ALA A 439 26.56 24.79 20.52
CA ALA A 439 25.46 24.44 21.42
C ALA A 439 24.46 23.48 20.75
N GLU A 440 24.07 23.75 19.51
CA GLU A 440 23.18 22.91 18.71
C GLU A 440 23.80 21.51 18.49
N ALA A 441 25.11 21.43 18.25
CA ALA A 441 25.84 20.16 18.13
C ALA A 441 25.90 19.36 19.45
N LEU A 442 25.92 20.02 20.60
CA LEU A 442 25.81 19.40 21.93
C LEU A 442 24.36 19.05 22.32
N GLY A 443 23.37 19.53 21.56
CA GLY A 443 21.95 19.44 21.92
C GLY A 443 21.59 20.28 23.14
N MET A 444 22.28 21.41 23.33
CA MET A 444 22.17 22.29 24.49
C MET A 444 21.78 23.71 24.08
N ARG A 445 21.35 24.54 25.04
CA ARG A 445 21.08 25.96 24.78
C ARG A 445 22.39 26.75 24.85
N THR A 446 22.47 27.82 24.07
CA THR A 446 23.63 28.74 24.08
C THR A 446 23.86 29.42 25.43
N SER A 447 22.81 29.53 26.24
CA SER A 447 22.85 30.06 27.61
C SER A 447 23.36 29.05 28.65
N ASP A 448 23.48 27.76 28.31
CA ASP A 448 23.88 26.76 29.29
C ASP A 448 25.37 26.93 29.65
N LEU A 449 25.64 27.00 30.96
CA LEU A 449 26.93 27.41 31.51
C LEU A 449 28.11 26.53 31.04
N PHE A 450 27.87 25.23 30.82
CA PHE A 450 28.87 24.30 30.28
C PHE A 450 29.32 24.69 28.86
N VAL A 451 28.38 25.02 27.98
CA VAL A 451 28.66 25.48 26.61
C VAL A 451 29.47 26.77 26.66
N GLN A 452 29.08 27.70 27.53
CA GLN A 452 29.79 28.98 27.67
C GLN A 452 31.24 28.78 28.13
N ARG A 453 31.45 27.96 29.17
CA ARG A 453 32.78 27.68 29.75
C ARG A 453 33.67 26.89 28.80
N MET A 454 33.14 25.84 28.18
CA MET A 454 33.90 25.04 27.21
C MET A 454 34.25 25.84 25.95
N PHE A 455 33.33 26.68 25.46
CA PHE A 455 33.59 27.53 24.31
C PHE A 455 34.59 28.65 24.63
N ALA A 456 34.53 29.25 25.83
CA ALA A 456 35.52 30.22 26.29
C ALA A 456 36.92 29.61 26.47
N CYS A 457 36.99 28.35 26.92
CA CYS A 457 38.24 27.59 27.01
C CYS A 457 38.82 27.25 25.63
N MET A 458 37.97 26.98 24.62
CA MET A 458 38.42 26.73 23.24
C MET A 458 38.90 28.00 22.54
N ALA A 459 38.16 29.10 22.69
CA ALA A 459 38.53 30.42 22.15
C ALA A 459 39.67 31.09 22.92
N ALA A 460 40.32 30.38 23.85
CA ALA A 460 41.28 30.95 24.78
C ALA A 460 42.60 31.42 24.12
N ASN A 461 42.92 30.85 22.94
CA ASN A 461 44.18 31.06 22.22
C ASN A 461 44.04 32.01 21.03
N SER A 462 42.86 32.57 20.77
CA SER A 462 42.63 33.50 19.66
C SER A 462 43.22 34.87 19.98
N ASN A 463 44.35 35.21 19.37
CA ASN A 463 44.93 36.57 19.40
C ASN A 463 44.27 37.54 18.38
N GLU A 464 43.14 37.19 17.78
CA GLU A 464 42.38 38.07 16.91
C GLU A 464 41.19 38.67 17.67
N GLU A 465 41.44 39.79 18.36
CA GLU A 465 40.39 40.78 18.59
C GLU A 465 40.00 41.37 17.23
N ILE A 466 38.97 40.81 16.61
CA ILE A 466 38.35 41.42 15.43
C ILE A 466 37.44 42.54 15.94
N ASP A 467 37.88 43.76 15.63
CA ASP A 467 37.24 45.06 15.85
C ASP A 467 35.69 45.00 15.83
N GLY A 468 35.06 45.25 16.98
CA GLY A 468 33.69 45.77 17.06
C GLY A 468 32.49 44.80 17.06
N GLY A 469 32.61 43.52 17.46
CA GLY A 469 31.42 42.66 17.61
C GLY A 469 31.59 41.44 18.53
N ASN A 470 30.70 41.31 19.53
CA ASN A 470 30.69 40.37 20.66
C ASN A 470 30.67 38.84 20.38
N ASP A 471 30.89 38.36 19.15
CA ASP A 471 30.78 36.93 18.83
C ASP A 471 32.15 36.29 18.58
N THR A 472 32.75 35.73 19.63
CA THR A 472 33.92 34.86 19.56
C THR A 472 33.61 33.61 18.72
N VAL A 473 34.54 33.18 17.86
CA VAL A 473 34.38 32.02 16.98
C VAL A 473 35.55 31.07 17.18
N VAL A 474 35.31 29.76 17.12
CA VAL A 474 36.34 28.72 17.34
C VAL A 474 36.81 28.16 15.99
N THR A 475 38.12 28.08 15.79
CA THR A 475 38.74 27.48 14.59
C THR A 475 38.83 25.95 14.69
N PHE A 476 39.01 25.27 13.56
CA PHE A 476 39.20 23.81 13.53
C PHE A 476 40.36 23.34 14.42
N GLN A 477 41.47 24.08 14.44
CA GLN A 477 42.68 23.69 15.19
C GLN A 477 42.47 23.80 16.70
N GLU A 478 41.84 24.88 17.17
CA GLU A 478 41.52 25.07 18.59
C GLU A 478 40.58 23.98 19.12
N PHE A 479 39.55 23.66 18.33
CA PHE A 479 38.64 22.56 18.65
C PHE A 479 39.39 21.21 18.73
N LEU A 480 40.28 20.94 17.76
CA LEU A 480 41.06 19.71 17.72
C LEU A 480 42.03 19.58 18.91
N ASP A 481 42.66 20.67 19.34
CA ASP A 481 43.62 20.66 20.45
C ASP A 481 42.94 20.35 21.79
N VAL A 482 41.77 20.95 22.05
CA VAL A 482 40.95 20.62 23.23
C VAL A 482 40.50 19.16 23.18
N LEU A 483 40.06 18.68 22.02
CA LEU A 483 39.62 17.31 21.83
C LEU A 483 40.77 16.30 22.01
N ARG A 484 42.00 16.61 21.56
CA ARG A 484 43.21 15.81 21.79
C ARG A 484 43.56 15.72 23.28
N LYS A 485 43.48 16.84 24.01
CA LYS A 485 43.66 16.85 25.48
C LYS A 485 42.65 15.94 26.19
N PHE A 486 41.39 15.93 25.75
CA PHE A 486 40.37 15.03 26.31
C PHE A 486 40.59 13.54 25.98
N THR A 487 41.10 13.23 24.79
CA THR A 487 41.18 11.86 24.28
C THR A 487 42.52 11.20 24.64
N GLN A 488 43.61 11.83 24.23
CA GLN A 488 44.98 11.32 24.35
C GLN A 488 45.76 11.90 25.54
N GLY A 489 45.24 12.96 26.17
CA GLY A 489 45.92 13.61 27.30
C GLY A 489 46.13 12.69 28.50
N SER A 490 47.18 12.97 29.26
CA SER A 490 47.40 12.40 30.59
C SER A 490 46.27 12.79 31.55
N LEU A 491 46.09 12.03 32.64
CA LEU A 491 45.09 12.38 33.67
C LEU A 491 45.28 13.81 34.18
N ARG A 492 46.54 14.25 34.30
CA ARG A 492 46.91 15.61 34.69
C ARG A 492 46.41 16.66 33.69
N GLU A 493 46.60 16.45 32.39
CA GLU A 493 46.12 17.37 31.35
C GLU A 493 44.59 17.42 31.27
N LYS A 494 43.91 16.29 31.53
CA LYS A 494 42.45 16.23 31.61
C LYS A 494 41.93 17.01 32.82
N LEU A 495 42.53 16.82 33.98
CA LEU A 495 42.18 17.58 35.19
C LEU A 495 42.50 19.07 35.04
N GLN A 496 43.59 19.41 34.36
CA GLN A 496 43.94 20.79 34.03
C GLN A 496 42.86 21.44 33.15
N LEU A 497 42.41 20.75 32.11
CA LEU A 497 41.36 21.24 31.24
C LEU A 497 40.02 21.45 31.99
N VAL A 498 39.68 20.56 32.92
CA VAL A 498 38.48 20.73 33.76
C VAL A 498 38.64 21.89 34.75
N PHE A 499 39.84 22.08 35.29
CA PHE A 499 40.18 23.21 36.13
C PHE A 499 40.09 24.54 35.34
N ASP A 500 40.64 24.59 34.12
CA ASP A 500 40.59 25.74 33.22
C ASP A 500 39.14 26.08 32.80
N MET A 501 38.24 25.09 32.70
CA MET A 501 36.81 25.33 32.47
C MET A 501 36.10 25.95 33.69
N CYS A 502 36.65 25.78 34.90
CA CYS A 502 36.11 26.38 36.12
C CYS A 502 36.70 27.76 36.41
N ASP A 503 37.94 28.01 35.98
CA ASP A 503 38.68 29.25 36.16
C ASP A 503 38.41 30.25 35.02
N LEU A 504 37.32 31.02 35.16
CA LEU A 504 36.88 32.01 34.16
C LEU A 504 37.85 33.20 34.01
N GLU A 505 38.51 33.58 35.10
CA GLU A 505 39.38 34.77 35.19
C GLU A 505 40.86 34.42 34.91
N ARG A 506 41.19 33.13 34.80
CA ARG A 506 42.54 32.58 34.59
C ARG A 506 43.53 32.96 35.70
N GLU A 507 43.06 33.04 36.94
CA GLU A 507 43.89 33.39 38.09
C GLU A 507 44.63 32.18 38.70
N GLY A 508 44.39 30.97 38.18
CA GLY A 508 44.94 29.73 38.71
C GLY A 508 44.27 29.28 40.01
N ARG A 509 43.06 29.80 40.30
CA ARG A 509 42.29 29.56 41.53
C ARG A 509 40.80 29.48 41.18
N VAL A 510 40.08 28.50 41.75
CA VAL A 510 38.64 28.31 41.47
C VAL A 510 37.84 28.54 42.75
N GLN A 511 36.84 29.41 42.72
CA GLN A 511 35.94 29.57 43.87
C GLN A 511 35.05 28.33 44.04
N ARG A 512 34.79 27.91 45.29
CA ARG A 512 33.90 26.79 45.61
C ARG A 512 32.55 26.94 44.92
N LYS A 513 31.97 28.15 44.95
CA LYS A 513 30.71 28.45 44.27
C LYS A 513 30.79 28.21 42.76
N GLN A 514 31.87 28.63 42.10
CA GLN A 514 32.08 28.43 40.66
C GLN A 514 32.27 26.95 40.29
N PHE A 515 32.89 26.15 41.18
CA PHE A 515 33.00 24.70 41.04
C PHE A 515 31.65 24.00 41.27
N CYS A 516 30.89 24.39 42.29
CA CYS A 516 29.52 23.90 42.49
C CYS A 516 28.65 24.20 41.27
N GLU A 517 28.71 25.43 40.75
CA GLU A 517 28.02 25.85 39.53
C GLU A 517 28.51 25.09 38.29
N PHE A 518 29.79 24.74 38.21
CA PHE A 518 30.31 23.90 37.14
C PHE A 518 29.71 22.49 37.19
N VAL A 519 29.73 21.84 38.35
CA VAL A 519 29.16 20.50 38.53
C VAL A 519 27.63 20.54 38.29
N LYS A 520 26.95 21.61 38.75
CA LYS A 520 25.55 21.91 38.40
C LYS A 520 25.38 22.02 36.88
N SER A 521 26.28 22.73 36.20
CA SER A 521 26.22 22.89 34.75
C SER A 521 26.50 21.62 33.97
N LEU A 522 27.36 20.72 34.46
CA LEU A 522 27.59 19.42 33.86
C LEU A 522 26.36 18.52 33.99
N ASN A 523 25.71 18.54 35.17
CA ASN A 523 24.46 17.82 35.38
C ASN A 523 23.36 18.36 34.46
N ILE A 524 23.23 19.69 34.35
CA ILE A 524 22.28 20.35 33.44
C ILE A 524 22.61 20.05 31.97
N ALA A 525 23.89 20.07 31.58
CA ALA A 525 24.38 19.75 30.23
C ALA A 525 24.04 18.35 29.79
N ALA A 526 24.06 17.45 30.75
CA ALA A 526 23.72 16.07 30.57
C ALA A 526 22.20 15.80 30.74
N GLY A 527 21.40 16.85 30.97
CA GLY A 527 19.94 16.84 31.03
C GLY A 527 19.39 16.48 32.41
N VAL A 528 20.19 16.55 33.47
CA VAL A 528 19.81 16.18 34.83
C VAL A 528 19.50 17.44 35.65
N ARG A 529 18.27 17.54 36.15
CA ARG A 529 17.89 18.53 37.17
C ARG A 529 17.97 17.86 38.54
N ILE A 530 18.94 18.25 39.36
CA ILE A 530 19.11 17.75 40.73
C ILE A 530 18.69 18.88 41.67
N ASP A 531 17.99 18.54 42.75
CA ASP A 531 17.68 19.49 43.82
C ASP A 531 18.98 20.00 44.47
N GLN A 532 19.05 21.33 44.69
CA GLN A 532 20.26 22.00 45.17
C GLN A 532 20.81 21.40 46.47
N GLU A 533 19.92 21.06 47.41
CA GLU A 533 20.32 20.48 48.71
C GLU A 533 21.05 19.15 48.59
N VAL A 534 20.55 18.24 47.72
CA VAL A 534 21.15 16.91 47.52
C VAL A 534 22.53 17.05 46.91
N GLN A 535 22.68 17.97 45.96
CA GLN A 535 23.94 18.19 45.28
C GLN A 535 25.00 18.81 46.19
N ASP A 536 24.62 19.78 47.03
CA ASP A 536 25.52 20.42 47.97
C ASP A 536 25.97 19.42 49.06
N GLN A 537 25.08 18.51 49.51
CA GLN A 537 25.43 17.41 50.42
C GLN A 537 26.40 16.39 49.82
N VAL A 538 26.18 15.97 48.56
CA VAL A 538 27.08 15.03 47.85
C VAL A 538 28.47 15.66 47.72
N LEU A 539 28.52 16.94 47.38
CA LEU A 539 29.79 17.65 47.21
C LEU A 539 30.56 17.82 48.53
N GLU A 540 29.86 18.13 49.62
CA GLU A 540 30.49 18.17 50.96
C GLU A 540 31.06 16.83 51.38
N CYS A 541 30.36 15.73 51.08
CA CYS A 541 30.88 14.39 51.34
C CYS A 541 32.13 14.08 50.52
N VAL A 542 32.19 14.53 49.25
CA VAL A 542 33.35 14.37 48.36
C VAL A 542 34.55 15.16 48.88
N LEU A 543 34.35 16.41 49.29
CA LEU A 543 35.42 17.28 49.81
C LEU A 543 36.00 16.74 51.13
N LYS A 544 35.14 16.33 52.07
CA LYS A 544 35.57 15.71 53.34
C LYS A 544 36.38 14.44 53.11
N ARG A 545 35.99 13.62 52.13
CA ARG A 545 36.71 12.38 51.78
C ARG A 545 38.09 12.67 51.19
N ALA A 546 38.18 13.68 50.33
CA ALA A 546 39.42 14.14 49.68
C ALA A 546 40.45 14.78 50.65
N GLY A 547 40.09 15.00 51.92
CA GLY A 547 40.96 15.69 52.89
C GLY A 547 41.03 17.20 52.67
N VAL A 548 40.08 17.77 51.91
CA VAL A 548 39.94 19.21 51.70
C VAL A 548 38.98 19.76 52.76
N ASP A 549 39.40 20.81 53.45
CA ASP A 549 38.58 21.46 54.48
C ASP A 549 37.31 22.05 53.84
N PRO A 550 36.10 21.61 54.27
CA PRO A 550 34.86 22.12 53.72
C PRO A 550 34.66 23.62 53.92
N GLU A 551 35.35 24.30 54.84
CA GLU A 551 35.20 25.75 55.03
C GLU A 551 36.07 26.61 54.08
N ARG A 552 36.89 26.01 53.20
CA ARG A 552 37.68 26.77 52.23
C ARG A 552 36.84 27.21 51.02
N ASP A 553 36.80 28.53 50.78
CA ASP A 553 36.10 29.14 49.63
C ASP A 553 36.87 29.07 48.30
N ILE A 554 38.17 28.79 48.32
CA ILE A 554 39.04 28.77 47.13
C ILE A 554 39.74 27.41 47.02
N LEU A 555 39.60 26.78 45.86
CA LEU A 555 40.21 25.50 45.50
C LEU A 555 41.40 25.75 44.57
N THR A 556 42.57 25.21 44.94
CA THR A 556 43.76 25.22 44.06
C THR A 556 43.80 23.97 43.17
N TYR A 557 44.63 23.97 42.13
CA TYR A 557 44.82 22.79 41.28
C TYR A 557 45.23 21.54 42.08
N LYS A 558 46.01 21.69 43.16
CA LYS A 558 46.39 20.56 44.03
C LYS A 558 45.21 20.02 44.83
N ASP A 559 44.32 20.89 45.31
CA ASP A 559 43.08 20.46 45.98
C ASP A 559 42.15 19.77 44.97
N PHE A 560 42.09 20.28 43.74
CA PHE A 560 41.37 19.67 42.63
C PHE A 560 41.94 18.27 42.30
N GLU A 561 43.26 18.15 42.18
CA GLU A 561 43.95 16.87 41.99
C GLU A 561 43.70 15.91 43.16
N ALA A 562 43.62 16.39 44.41
CA ALA A 562 43.27 15.56 45.58
C ALA A 562 41.84 15.01 45.53
N ILE A 563 40.87 15.82 45.09
CA ILE A 563 39.45 15.41 44.92
C ILE A 563 39.33 14.27 43.91
N PHE A 564 40.08 14.34 42.80
CA PHE A 564 39.99 13.35 41.73
C PHE A 564 41.00 12.19 41.86
N SER A 565 42.14 12.37 42.57
CA SER A 565 43.15 11.32 42.76
C SER A 565 42.71 10.22 43.72
N GLN A 566 41.88 10.53 44.73
CA GLN A 566 41.25 9.51 45.56
C GLN A 566 40.17 8.68 44.84
N MET A 567 39.73 9.10 43.64
CA MET A 567 38.90 8.29 42.76
C MET A 567 39.72 7.28 41.94
N VAL A 568 41.05 7.31 42.02
CA VAL A 568 41.99 6.51 41.21
C VAL A 568 42.41 5.24 41.95
N ASP A 569 41.43 4.42 42.33
CA ASP A 569 41.67 2.97 42.54
C ASP A 569 41.42 2.19 41.22
N ILE A 570 41.66 2.86 40.10
CA ILE A 570 41.42 2.36 38.74
C ILE A 570 42.69 1.62 38.25
N ARG A 571 43.03 0.52 38.94
CA ARG A 571 43.65 -0.66 38.29
C ARG A 571 42.60 -1.74 37.99
N ARG A 572 41.37 -1.32 37.75
CA ARG A 572 40.26 -2.22 37.38
C ARG A 572 39.55 -1.70 36.14
N PRO A 573 39.93 -2.12 34.93
CA PRO A 573 38.89 -2.42 33.95
C PRO A 573 38.02 -3.52 34.58
N VAL A 574 36.70 -3.33 34.61
CA VAL A 574 35.78 -4.43 34.89
C VAL A 574 35.87 -5.39 33.70
N GLY A 575 36.74 -6.39 33.91
CA GLY A 575 37.18 -7.44 33.01
C GLY A 575 38.28 -8.17 33.78
N VAL A 576 37.88 -9.15 34.58
CA VAL A 576 38.62 -9.69 35.74
C VAL A 576 39.96 -10.37 35.35
N HIS A 577 40.95 -10.18 36.24
CA HIS A 577 42.27 -10.83 36.41
C HIS A 577 42.76 -11.84 35.36
N LEU A 578 44.02 -11.67 34.93
CA LEU A 578 45.00 -12.78 34.88
C LEU A 578 46.45 -12.28 34.97
N ARG A 579 47.22 -13.04 35.72
CA ARG A 579 48.61 -12.80 36.10
C ARG A 579 49.51 -13.36 34.98
N GLY A 580 50.42 -12.52 34.48
CA GLY A 580 51.57 -12.95 33.67
C GLY A 580 51.26 -13.22 32.20
N VAL A 581 51.57 -12.25 31.34
CA VAL A 581 52.24 -12.37 30.04
C VAL A 581 52.29 -10.95 29.45
N ASN A 582 53.49 -10.47 29.13
CA ASN A 582 53.70 -9.18 28.49
C ASN A 582 53.16 -9.24 27.05
N MET A 583 51.96 -8.72 26.79
CA MET A 583 51.47 -8.50 25.42
C MET A 583 51.51 -7.01 25.05
N ARG A 584 52.21 -6.74 23.94
CA ARG A 584 52.21 -5.47 23.22
C ARG A 584 50.79 -5.22 22.68
N ILE A 585 50.27 -4.02 22.92
CA ILE A 585 48.92 -3.61 22.53
C ILE A 585 48.89 -3.42 21.01
N ASN A 586 48.33 -4.38 20.29
CA ASN A 586 47.84 -4.20 18.91
C ASN A 586 46.33 -3.94 18.99
N LEU A 587 45.92 -2.75 18.55
CA LEU A 587 44.55 -2.21 18.62
C LEU A 587 43.65 -2.61 17.44
N GLU A 588 44.03 -3.61 16.63
CA GLU A 588 43.29 -4.00 15.42
C GLU A 588 42.17 -5.04 15.63
N GLU A 589 41.99 -5.61 16.83
CA GLU A 589 40.87 -6.54 17.08
C GLU A 589 39.69 -5.86 17.78
N THR A 590 38.78 -5.31 16.97
CA THR A 590 37.31 -5.48 17.09
C THR A 590 36.63 -5.36 18.47
N GLN A 591 37.11 -4.49 19.37
CA GLN A 591 36.39 -4.19 20.63
C GLN A 591 35.24 -3.18 20.46
N SER A 592 34.90 -2.77 19.24
CA SER A 592 33.79 -1.83 18.94
C SER A 592 32.50 -2.50 18.45
N LEU A 593 32.40 -3.84 18.42
CA LEU A 593 31.27 -4.50 17.73
C LEU A 593 30.21 -5.17 18.61
N ASN A 594 30.45 -5.48 19.89
CA ASN A 594 29.44 -6.14 20.74
C ASN A 594 29.69 -5.85 22.24
N SER A 595 28.69 -5.37 22.98
CA SER A 595 28.90 -4.88 24.36
C SER A 595 28.42 -5.81 25.49
N PHE A 596 28.10 -7.08 25.20
CA PHE A 596 27.85 -8.08 26.26
C PHE A 596 29.06 -9.00 26.42
N ALA A 597 29.83 -8.79 27.49
CA ALA A 597 30.94 -9.63 27.88
C ALA A 597 30.46 -10.75 28.83
N VAL A 598 30.20 -11.93 28.27
CA VAL A 598 30.24 -13.21 29.01
C VAL A 598 31.16 -14.13 28.20
N THR A 599 32.14 -14.73 28.87
CA THR A 599 33.04 -15.73 28.27
C THR A 599 32.22 -16.92 27.81
N SER A 600 32.14 -17.10 26.49
CA SER A 600 31.62 -18.33 25.90
C SER A 600 32.80 -19.22 25.53
N GLU A 601 32.83 -20.42 26.09
CA GLU A 601 33.60 -21.51 25.48
C GLU A 601 33.05 -21.73 24.07
N VAL A 602 33.95 -21.68 23.08
CA VAL A 602 33.65 -22.00 21.70
C VAL A 602 33.44 -23.51 21.63
N LYS A 603 32.19 -23.96 21.50
CA LYS A 603 31.88 -25.29 20.97
C LYS A 603 31.55 -25.16 19.48
N ASP A 604 32.12 -26.09 18.72
CA ASP A 604 32.08 -26.14 17.26
C ASP A 604 30.68 -25.97 16.66
N PRO A 605 30.58 -25.36 15.46
CA PRO A 605 29.32 -25.15 14.78
C PRO A 605 28.83 -26.47 14.17
N PHE A 606 28.09 -27.26 14.94
CA PHE A 606 27.39 -28.42 14.40
C PHE A 606 26.31 -28.00 13.40
N ASP A 607 26.15 -28.86 12.40
CA ASP A 607 25.45 -28.67 11.13
C ASP A 607 24.12 -27.89 11.19
N LYS A 608 24.00 -26.94 10.24
CA LYS A 608 22.80 -26.17 9.96
C LYS A 608 21.69 -27.09 9.44
N ASN A 609 20.92 -27.70 10.34
CA ASN A 609 19.71 -28.41 9.94
C ASN A 609 18.65 -27.39 9.51
N SER A 610 18.45 -27.22 8.20
CA SER A 610 17.33 -26.46 7.61
C SER A 610 15.96 -26.85 8.19
N ILE A 611 15.86 -28.09 8.70
CA ILE A 611 14.68 -28.62 9.40
C ILE A 611 14.40 -27.86 10.70
N SER A 612 15.40 -27.50 11.52
CA SER A 612 15.16 -26.76 12.77
C SER A 612 14.75 -25.31 12.50
N LEU A 613 15.29 -24.71 11.44
CA LEU A 613 14.89 -23.39 10.97
C LEU A 613 13.43 -23.41 10.46
N LEU A 614 13.06 -24.44 9.71
CA LEU A 614 11.70 -24.65 9.24
C LEU A 614 10.74 -24.88 10.42
N LEU A 615 11.09 -25.73 11.38
CA LEU A 615 10.27 -25.98 12.58
C LEU A 615 10.06 -24.71 13.41
N SER A 616 11.10 -23.90 13.62
CA SER A 616 10.94 -22.62 14.33
C SER A 616 10.09 -21.60 13.56
N TYR A 617 10.18 -21.59 12.23
CA TYR A 617 9.33 -20.75 11.38
C TYR A 617 7.86 -21.21 11.43
N LEU A 618 7.62 -22.52 11.34
CA LEU A 618 6.30 -23.12 11.48
C LEU A 618 5.70 -22.82 12.85
N GLU A 619 6.47 -22.94 13.94
CA GLU A 619 6.01 -22.64 15.29
C GLU A 619 5.64 -21.15 15.45
N SER A 620 6.47 -20.25 14.90
CA SER A 620 6.25 -18.80 14.98
C SER A 620 5.02 -18.33 14.20
N TYR A 621 4.72 -18.97 13.07
CA TYR A 621 3.65 -18.57 12.14
C TYR A 621 2.52 -19.60 12.04
N ARG A 622 2.40 -20.52 13.01
CA ARG A 622 1.45 -21.64 12.96
C ARG A 622 0.02 -21.18 12.66
N GLN A 623 -0.43 -20.11 13.31
CA GLN A 623 -1.76 -19.54 13.14
C GLN A 623 -1.95 -18.96 11.72
N HIS A 624 -0.96 -18.20 11.22
CA HIS A 624 -1.01 -17.62 9.88
C HIS A 624 -1.03 -18.68 8.79
N ILE A 625 -0.22 -19.73 8.94
CA ILE A 625 -0.14 -20.81 7.95
C ILE A 625 -1.46 -21.58 7.87
N VAL A 626 -2.07 -21.91 9.02
CA VAL A 626 -3.37 -22.59 9.05
C VAL A 626 -4.45 -21.75 8.39
N ILE A 627 -4.52 -20.45 8.70
CA ILE A 627 -5.53 -19.56 8.09
C ILE A 627 -5.30 -19.38 6.58
N LEU A 628 -4.05 -19.23 6.15
CA LEU A 628 -3.74 -19.16 4.71
C LEU A 628 -4.06 -20.48 3.99
N PHE A 629 -3.78 -21.62 4.61
CA PHE A 629 -4.15 -22.93 4.08
C PHE A 629 -5.66 -23.05 3.95
N LEU A 630 -6.43 -22.71 4.99
CA LEU A 630 -7.90 -22.72 4.95
C LEU A 630 -8.45 -21.77 3.88
N PHE A 631 -7.87 -20.59 3.74
CA PHE A 631 -8.24 -19.61 2.72
C PHE A 631 -8.03 -20.14 1.29
N PHE A 632 -6.84 -20.67 0.98
CA PHE A 632 -6.56 -21.22 -0.34
C PHE A 632 -7.31 -22.52 -0.61
N ALA A 633 -7.50 -23.36 0.41
CA ALA A 633 -8.33 -24.56 0.31
C ALA A 633 -9.80 -24.20 0.01
N ALA A 634 -10.38 -23.21 0.69
CA ALA A 634 -11.73 -22.74 0.42
C ALA A 634 -11.87 -22.20 -1.01
N ASN A 635 -10.91 -21.39 -1.48
CA ASN A 635 -10.87 -20.92 -2.86
C ASN A 635 -10.78 -22.06 -3.88
N ALA A 636 -9.92 -23.05 -3.62
CA ALA A 636 -9.79 -24.23 -4.48
C ALA A 636 -11.08 -25.06 -4.51
N ILE A 637 -11.74 -25.26 -3.36
CA ILE A 637 -13.00 -26.00 -3.26
C ILE A 637 -14.11 -25.29 -4.07
N VAL A 638 -14.28 -23.98 -3.88
CA VAL A 638 -15.30 -23.20 -4.60
C VAL A 638 -15.03 -23.18 -6.11
N PHE A 639 -13.75 -23.06 -6.51
CA PHE A 639 -13.35 -23.13 -7.91
C PHE A 639 -13.64 -24.53 -8.50
N LEU A 640 -13.19 -25.59 -7.82
CA LEU A 640 -13.30 -26.97 -8.30
C LEU A 640 -14.74 -27.46 -8.33
N GLU A 641 -15.59 -27.06 -7.38
CA GLU A 641 -17.02 -27.40 -7.37
C GLU A 641 -17.71 -26.86 -8.63
N ARG A 642 -17.48 -25.58 -8.97
CA ARG A 642 -18.05 -25.01 -10.20
C ARG A 642 -17.40 -25.56 -11.46
N PHE A 643 -16.10 -25.79 -11.44
CA PHE A 643 -15.40 -26.43 -12.55
C PHE A 643 -15.99 -27.81 -12.85
N TRP A 644 -16.20 -28.64 -11.81
CA TRP A 644 -16.79 -29.97 -11.93
C TRP A 644 -18.23 -29.91 -12.46
N PHE A 645 -19.06 -29.04 -11.88
CA PHE A 645 -20.45 -28.85 -12.30
C PHE A 645 -20.56 -28.53 -13.81
N TYR A 646 -19.79 -27.55 -14.30
CA TYR A 646 -19.84 -27.17 -15.71
C TYR A 646 -19.13 -28.14 -16.66
N ARG A 647 -18.23 -28.99 -16.13
CA ARG A 647 -17.51 -29.98 -16.94
C ARG A 647 -18.31 -31.27 -17.14
N TYR A 648 -19.05 -31.70 -16.11
CA TYR A 648 -19.67 -33.04 -16.05
C TYR A 648 -21.18 -33.00 -15.82
N GLU A 649 -21.70 -32.16 -14.91
CA GLU A 649 -23.13 -32.19 -14.54
C GLU A 649 -24.02 -31.37 -15.48
N ASN A 650 -23.45 -30.35 -16.13
CA ASN A 650 -24.17 -29.42 -17.01
C ASN A 650 -24.09 -29.78 -18.50
N GLU A 651 -23.87 -31.05 -18.84
CA GLU A 651 -23.76 -31.51 -20.23
C GLU A 651 -25.09 -31.39 -21.00
N HIS A 652 -26.22 -31.55 -20.31
CA HIS A 652 -27.57 -31.41 -20.89
C HIS A 652 -27.88 -30.03 -21.50
N ARG A 653 -27.10 -28.99 -21.18
CA ARG A 653 -27.25 -27.64 -21.77
C ARG A 653 -26.35 -27.39 -22.97
N ASP A 654 -25.51 -28.36 -23.35
CA ASP A 654 -24.58 -28.29 -24.49
C ASP A 654 -23.60 -27.10 -24.53
N LEU A 655 -23.51 -26.30 -23.46
CA LEU A 655 -22.58 -25.17 -23.33
C LEU A 655 -21.12 -25.57 -23.60
N ARG A 656 -20.75 -26.80 -23.22
CA ARG A 656 -19.41 -27.36 -23.39
C ARG A 656 -19.07 -27.67 -24.85
N ARG A 657 -20.06 -28.07 -25.65
CA ARG A 657 -19.87 -28.36 -27.08
C ARG A 657 -19.38 -27.12 -27.84
N VAL A 658 -19.85 -25.95 -27.43
CA VAL A 658 -19.51 -24.66 -28.05
C VAL A 658 -18.30 -24.00 -27.41
N MET A 659 -18.26 -23.93 -26.07
CA MET A 659 -17.28 -23.11 -25.33
C MET A 659 -16.14 -23.93 -24.69
N GLY A 660 -16.15 -25.25 -24.88
CA GLY A 660 -15.12 -26.17 -24.43
C GLY A 660 -14.92 -26.17 -22.92
N VAL A 661 -13.66 -26.32 -22.49
CA VAL A 661 -13.26 -26.26 -21.06
C VAL A 661 -13.22 -24.80 -20.56
N GLY A 662 -13.19 -23.82 -21.47
CA GLY A 662 -13.11 -22.39 -21.15
C GLY A 662 -14.25 -21.94 -20.24
N ILE A 663 -15.49 -22.41 -20.48
CA ILE A 663 -16.63 -22.07 -19.62
C ILE A 663 -16.47 -22.58 -18.19
N ALA A 664 -15.95 -23.80 -17.98
CA ALA A 664 -15.75 -24.36 -16.65
C ALA A 664 -14.71 -23.56 -15.84
N ILE A 665 -13.60 -23.15 -16.49
CA ILE A 665 -12.57 -22.31 -15.88
C ILE A 665 -13.13 -20.92 -15.53
N THR A 666 -13.84 -20.29 -16.47
CA THR A 666 -14.41 -18.95 -16.29
C THR A 666 -15.43 -18.90 -15.16
N ARG A 667 -16.26 -19.95 -15.02
CA ARG A 667 -17.26 -20.06 -13.94
C ARG A 667 -16.64 -20.43 -12.59
N GLY A 668 -15.60 -21.27 -12.58
CA GLY A 668 -14.79 -21.51 -11.39
C GLY A 668 -14.13 -20.23 -10.87
N ALA A 669 -13.50 -19.47 -11.76
CA ALA A 669 -12.87 -18.19 -11.43
C ALA A 669 -13.88 -17.15 -10.91
N ALA A 670 -15.09 -17.10 -11.48
CA ALA A 670 -16.15 -16.20 -11.02
C ALA A 670 -16.59 -16.50 -9.58
N ALA A 671 -16.65 -17.79 -9.21
CA ALA A 671 -17.07 -18.21 -7.88
C ALA A 671 -15.99 -17.96 -6.81
N ALA A 672 -14.72 -18.25 -7.13
CA ALA A 672 -13.59 -17.90 -6.28
C ALA A 672 -13.49 -16.38 -6.07
N LEU A 673 -13.62 -15.60 -7.15
CA LEU A 673 -13.67 -14.14 -7.09
C LEU A 673 -14.82 -13.63 -6.20
N SER A 674 -16.01 -14.23 -6.30
CA SER A 674 -17.16 -13.86 -5.47
C SER A 674 -16.91 -14.11 -3.98
N PHE A 675 -16.25 -15.23 -3.65
CA PHE A 675 -15.86 -15.56 -2.28
C PHE A 675 -14.81 -14.57 -1.74
N ASP A 676 -13.77 -14.26 -2.52
CA ASP A 676 -12.73 -13.31 -2.12
C ASP A 676 -13.30 -11.89 -1.90
N MET A 677 -14.21 -11.45 -2.77
CA MET A 677 -14.92 -10.18 -2.61
C MET A 677 -15.82 -10.16 -1.38
N ALA A 678 -16.37 -11.29 -0.95
CA ALA A 678 -17.12 -11.34 0.30
C ALA A 678 -16.19 -11.26 1.52
N LEU A 679 -15.08 -12.00 1.49
CA LEU A 679 -14.11 -12.07 2.58
C LEU A 679 -13.35 -10.76 2.79
N ILE A 680 -13.02 -10.04 1.72
CA ILE A 680 -12.22 -8.81 1.80
C ILE A 680 -12.90 -7.73 2.66
N LEU A 681 -14.24 -7.67 2.72
CA LEU A 681 -14.97 -6.73 3.58
C LEU A 681 -14.71 -7.01 5.07
N LEU A 682 -14.72 -8.28 5.47
CA LEU A 682 -14.52 -8.71 6.85
C LEU A 682 -13.14 -8.33 7.38
N THR A 683 -12.11 -8.36 6.52
CA THR A 683 -10.74 -8.00 6.89
C THR A 683 -10.57 -6.51 7.29
N VAL A 684 -11.54 -5.65 6.98
CA VAL A 684 -11.49 -4.20 7.24
C VAL A 684 -12.46 -3.78 8.36
N CYS A 685 -13.18 -4.72 8.98
CA CYS A 685 -14.10 -4.49 10.09
C CYS A 685 -13.35 -4.27 11.41
N ARG A 686 -12.63 -3.14 11.54
CA ARG A 686 -11.65 -2.91 12.61
C ARG A 686 -12.24 -3.00 14.02
N ASN A 687 -13.44 -2.47 14.25
CA ASN A 687 -14.05 -2.48 15.58
C ASN A 687 -14.47 -3.90 15.97
N ILE A 688 -15.09 -4.63 15.05
CA ILE A 688 -15.50 -6.02 15.28
C ILE A 688 -14.28 -6.94 15.44
N LEU A 689 -13.24 -6.77 14.62
CA LEU A 689 -11.99 -7.52 14.74
C LEU A 689 -11.31 -7.24 16.10
N THR A 690 -11.38 -6.00 16.61
CA THR A 690 -10.84 -5.67 17.94
C THR A 690 -11.61 -6.40 19.05
N ILE A 691 -12.95 -6.51 18.94
CA ILE A 691 -13.78 -7.23 19.91
C ILE A 691 -13.50 -8.74 19.86
N LEU A 692 -13.48 -9.34 18.65
CA LEU A 692 -13.20 -10.77 18.46
C LEU A 692 -11.81 -11.15 18.97
N ARG A 693 -10.88 -10.22 18.94
CA ARG A 693 -9.51 -10.42 19.39
C ARG A 693 -9.38 -10.56 20.90
N GLU A 694 -10.19 -9.86 21.67
CA GLU A 694 -10.24 -10.03 23.14
C GLU A 694 -11.00 -11.29 23.57
N SER A 695 -11.63 -11.99 22.61
CA SER A 695 -12.29 -13.28 22.85
C SER A 695 -11.32 -14.45 22.64
N PHE A 696 -11.76 -15.66 23.02
CA PHE A 696 -11.02 -16.90 22.77
C PHE A 696 -10.62 -17.12 21.29
N VAL A 697 -11.30 -16.46 20.33
CA VAL A 697 -10.99 -16.55 18.89
C VAL A 697 -9.62 -15.94 18.57
N GLY A 698 -9.17 -14.93 19.33
CA GLY A 698 -7.86 -14.29 19.15
C GLY A 698 -6.68 -15.24 19.37
N GLU A 699 -6.88 -16.34 20.10
CA GLU A 699 -5.84 -17.37 20.32
C GLU A 699 -5.61 -18.26 19.08
N TYR A 700 -6.58 -18.34 18.18
CA TYR A 700 -6.52 -19.21 16.99
C TYR A 700 -6.32 -18.41 15.70
N ILE A 701 -6.89 -17.21 15.61
CA ILE A 701 -6.86 -16.37 14.42
C ILE A 701 -5.92 -15.18 14.66
N PRO A 702 -4.90 -14.96 13.80
CA PRO A 702 -3.97 -13.84 13.94
C PRO A 702 -4.61 -12.54 13.40
N LEU A 703 -5.59 -12.02 14.14
CA LEU A 703 -6.40 -10.85 13.76
C LEU A 703 -5.55 -9.57 13.59
N ASP A 704 -4.36 -9.52 14.20
CA ASP A 704 -3.39 -8.42 14.05
C ASP A 704 -2.86 -8.26 12.62
N SER A 705 -2.84 -9.36 11.87
CA SER A 705 -2.38 -9.37 10.49
C SER A 705 -3.53 -9.19 9.48
N ALA A 706 -4.73 -8.77 9.92
CA ALA A 706 -5.91 -8.65 9.06
C ALA A 706 -5.70 -7.75 7.83
N ILE A 707 -4.96 -6.64 7.95
CA ILE A 707 -4.65 -5.75 6.81
C ILE A 707 -3.60 -6.37 5.87
N THR A 708 -2.70 -7.20 6.39
CA THR A 708 -1.78 -7.97 5.55
C THR A 708 -2.56 -9.05 4.79
N PHE A 709 -3.49 -9.73 5.47
CA PHE A 709 -4.40 -10.70 4.86
C PHE A 709 -5.32 -10.05 3.82
N HIS A 710 -5.86 -8.85 4.08
CA HIS A 710 -6.62 -8.05 3.10
C HIS A 710 -5.89 -7.89 1.77
N LYS A 711 -4.58 -7.64 1.80
CA LYS A 711 -3.76 -7.54 0.58
C LYS A 711 -3.62 -8.87 -0.14
N ILE A 712 -3.49 -9.98 0.59
CA ILE A 712 -3.41 -11.33 0.00
C ILE A 712 -4.73 -11.70 -0.68
N VAL A 713 -5.86 -11.45 0.01
CA VAL A 713 -7.20 -11.65 -0.56
C VAL A 713 -7.41 -10.79 -1.81
N ALA A 714 -7.00 -9.50 -1.76
CA ALA A 714 -7.06 -8.63 -2.93
C ALA A 714 -6.21 -9.16 -4.10
N ILE A 715 -4.96 -9.57 -3.88
CA ILE A 715 -4.12 -10.12 -4.96
C ILE A 715 -4.76 -11.37 -5.56
N THR A 716 -5.32 -12.25 -4.74
CA THR A 716 -6.00 -13.48 -5.17
C THR A 716 -7.26 -13.16 -5.99
N ALA A 717 -8.08 -12.22 -5.53
CA ALA A 717 -9.23 -11.72 -6.27
C ALA A 717 -8.82 -11.12 -7.62
N GLY A 718 -7.72 -10.35 -7.67
CA GLY A 718 -7.19 -9.79 -8.91
C GLY A 718 -6.78 -10.87 -9.93
N VAL A 719 -6.19 -11.97 -9.47
CA VAL A 719 -5.83 -13.11 -10.34
C VAL A 719 -7.09 -13.79 -10.90
N PHE A 720 -8.07 -14.11 -10.05
CA PHE A 720 -9.31 -14.73 -10.52
C PHE A 720 -10.14 -13.80 -11.41
N ALA A 721 -10.14 -12.49 -11.15
CA ALA A 721 -10.75 -11.49 -12.03
C ALA A 721 -10.11 -11.50 -13.42
N ALA A 722 -8.77 -11.55 -13.51
CA ALA A 722 -8.07 -11.63 -14.79
C ALA A 722 -8.42 -12.93 -15.56
N ILE A 723 -8.41 -14.08 -14.89
CA ILE A 723 -8.80 -15.37 -15.49
C ILE A 723 -10.24 -15.31 -15.99
N HIS A 724 -11.16 -14.74 -15.20
CA HIS A 724 -12.56 -14.59 -15.55
C HIS A 724 -12.76 -13.69 -16.78
N THR A 725 -12.09 -12.53 -16.83
CA THR A 725 -12.16 -11.60 -17.97
C THR A 725 -11.60 -12.22 -19.25
N ILE A 726 -10.42 -12.83 -19.19
CA ILE A 726 -9.79 -13.50 -20.35
C ILE A 726 -10.66 -14.66 -20.83
N GLY A 727 -11.16 -15.47 -19.89
CA GLY A 727 -12.05 -16.58 -20.19
C GLY A 727 -13.34 -16.12 -20.88
N HIS A 728 -13.95 -15.00 -20.45
CA HIS A 728 -15.10 -14.44 -21.14
C HIS A 728 -14.79 -13.88 -22.54
N CYS A 729 -13.58 -13.34 -22.78
CA CYS A 729 -13.17 -12.90 -24.11
C CYS A 729 -13.08 -14.08 -25.10
N VAL A 730 -12.57 -15.23 -24.66
CA VAL A 730 -12.53 -16.46 -25.48
C VAL A 730 -13.94 -17.03 -25.68
N ASN A 731 -14.73 -17.03 -24.62
CA ASN A 731 -16.11 -17.50 -24.63
C ASN A 731 -17.00 -16.69 -25.61
N PHE A 732 -16.86 -15.36 -25.63
CA PHE A 732 -17.63 -14.52 -26.57
C PHE A 732 -17.22 -14.74 -28.02
N TYR A 733 -15.96 -15.09 -28.30
CA TYR A 733 -15.55 -15.51 -29.63
C TYR A 733 -16.31 -16.77 -30.06
N HIS A 734 -16.35 -17.81 -29.22
CA HIS A 734 -17.09 -19.04 -29.53
C HIS A 734 -18.59 -18.79 -29.68
N VAL A 735 -19.19 -17.97 -28.82
CA VAL A 735 -20.61 -17.59 -28.91
C VAL A 735 -20.93 -16.87 -30.21
N ALA A 736 -20.08 -15.93 -30.65
CA ALA A 736 -20.31 -15.18 -31.88
C ALA A 736 -20.19 -16.01 -33.17
N THR A 737 -19.54 -17.18 -33.11
CA THR A 737 -19.45 -18.11 -34.25
C THR A 737 -20.68 -19.01 -34.41
N GLN A 738 -21.62 -19.01 -33.44
CA GLN A 738 -22.80 -19.86 -33.48
C GLN A 738 -23.94 -19.25 -34.28
N SER A 739 -24.77 -20.12 -34.85
CA SER A 739 -26.04 -19.73 -35.50
C SER A 739 -27.05 -19.23 -34.47
N GLN A 740 -28.05 -18.47 -34.93
CA GLN A 740 -29.12 -17.94 -34.08
C GLN A 740 -29.91 -19.05 -33.37
N GLU A 741 -30.20 -20.15 -34.06
CA GLU A 741 -30.90 -21.32 -33.48
C GLU A 741 -30.06 -21.97 -32.38
N GLY A 742 -28.75 -22.09 -32.59
CA GLY A 742 -27.81 -22.58 -31.57
C GLY A 742 -27.76 -21.65 -30.34
N LEU A 743 -27.77 -20.34 -30.56
CA LEU A 743 -27.81 -19.35 -29.49
C LEU A 743 -29.12 -19.36 -28.71
N ALA A 744 -30.26 -19.58 -29.37
CA ALA A 744 -31.55 -19.73 -28.70
C ALA A 744 -31.59 -20.98 -27.81
N CYS A 745 -30.91 -22.07 -28.21
CA CYS A 745 -30.75 -23.25 -27.37
C CYS A 745 -29.83 -23.00 -26.15
N LEU A 746 -28.73 -22.27 -26.35
CA LEU A 746 -27.77 -21.94 -25.29
C LEU A 746 -28.32 -20.94 -24.27
N PHE A 747 -29.07 -19.94 -24.76
CA PHE A 747 -29.58 -18.83 -23.97
C PHE A 747 -31.11 -18.78 -24.05
N GLN A 748 -31.77 -19.67 -23.33
CA GLN A 748 -33.23 -19.77 -23.32
C GLN A 748 -33.94 -18.48 -22.85
N GLU A 749 -33.26 -17.63 -22.07
CA GLU A 749 -33.79 -16.32 -21.63
C GLU A 749 -33.50 -15.18 -22.62
N ALA A 750 -32.67 -15.40 -23.65
CA ALA A 750 -32.38 -14.41 -24.68
C ALA A 750 -33.16 -14.75 -25.97
N VAL A 751 -34.25 -14.03 -26.21
CA VAL A 751 -35.05 -14.18 -27.43
C VAL A 751 -34.51 -13.23 -28.50
N PHE A 752 -33.98 -13.78 -29.59
CA PHE A 752 -33.53 -13.02 -30.75
C PHE A 752 -34.62 -13.04 -31.84
N GLY A 753 -34.95 -11.89 -32.41
CA GLY A 753 -35.82 -11.84 -33.60
C GLY A 753 -35.15 -12.48 -34.81
N SER A 754 -35.90 -13.07 -35.73
CA SER A 754 -35.38 -13.84 -36.89
C SER A 754 -34.44 -13.06 -37.83
N ASN A 755 -34.46 -11.72 -37.76
CA ASN A 755 -33.64 -10.83 -38.59
C ASN A 755 -32.42 -10.26 -37.83
N PHE A 756 -32.20 -10.67 -36.58
CA PHE A 756 -31.15 -10.10 -35.73
C PHE A 756 -30.03 -11.12 -35.49
N LEU A 757 -28.86 -10.86 -36.09
CA LEU A 757 -27.64 -11.60 -35.80
C LEU A 757 -26.88 -10.92 -34.65
N PRO A 758 -26.78 -11.57 -33.47
CA PRO A 758 -26.07 -11.01 -32.32
C PRO A 758 -24.56 -11.00 -32.57
N SER A 759 -24.06 -9.85 -33.00
CA SER A 759 -22.63 -9.60 -33.26
C SER A 759 -21.80 -9.55 -31.97
N ILE A 760 -20.47 -9.55 -32.11
CA ILE A 760 -19.58 -9.36 -30.95
C ILE A 760 -19.81 -8.02 -30.26
N TYR A 761 -20.13 -7.00 -31.05
CA TYR A 761 -20.50 -5.69 -30.54
C TYR A 761 -21.71 -5.76 -29.60
N TYR A 762 -22.73 -6.55 -29.95
CA TYR A 762 -23.89 -6.78 -29.10
C TYR A 762 -23.46 -7.36 -27.74
N TRP A 763 -22.65 -8.42 -27.74
CA TRP A 763 -22.21 -9.10 -26.52
C TRP A 763 -21.39 -8.21 -25.58
N PHE A 764 -20.44 -7.42 -26.11
CA PHE A 764 -19.60 -6.55 -25.27
C PHE A 764 -20.30 -5.27 -24.80
N PHE A 765 -21.08 -4.62 -25.68
CA PHE A 765 -21.54 -3.24 -25.44
C PHE A 765 -23.05 -3.10 -25.27
N GLN A 766 -23.85 -4.02 -25.79
CA GLN A 766 -25.32 -3.96 -25.69
C GLN A 766 -25.90 -4.90 -24.62
N THR A 767 -25.14 -5.90 -24.16
CA THR A 767 -25.53 -6.69 -22.99
C THR A 767 -25.12 -6.01 -21.69
N LEU A 768 -25.99 -6.12 -20.67
CA LEU A 768 -25.70 -5.60 -19.34
C LEU A 768 -24.44 -6.26 -18.74
N THR A 769 -24.27 -7.57 -18.92
CA THR A 769 -23.10 -8.32 -18.42
C THR A 769 -21.80 -7.86 -19.11
N GLY A 770 -21.80 -7.63 -20.42
CA GLY A 770 -20.63 -7.11 -21.14
C GLY A 770 -20.22 -5.71 -20.68
N LEU A 771 -21.17 -4.77 -20.70
CA LEU A 771 -20.91 -3.37 -20.35
C LEU A 771 -20.42 -3.21 -18.91
N THR A 772 -21.11 -3.86 -17.96
CA THR A 772 -20.70 -3.85 -16.55
C THR A 772 -19.35 -4.53 -16.35
N GLY A 773 -19.03 -5.59 -17.10
CA GLY A 773 -17.72 -6.25 -17.05
C GLY A 773 -16.58 -5.31 -17.42
N ILE A 774 -16.73 -4.52 -18.51
CA ILE A 774 -15.73 -3.52 -18.93
C ILE A 774 -15.55 -2.44 -17.86
N LEU A 775 -16.66 -1.92 -17.30
CA LEU A 775 -16.61 -0.93 -16.21
C LEU A 775 -15.93 -1.50 -14.94
N LEU A 776 -16.19 -2.76 -14.59
CA LEU A 776 -15.57 -3.43 -13.44
C LEU A 776 -14.05 -3.56 -13.61
N VAL A 777 -13.58 -3.93 -14.81
CA VAL A 777 -12.13 -3.98 -15.11
C VAL A 777 -11.49 -2.60 -14.94
N ALA A 778 -12.14 -1.53 -15.40
CA ALA A 778 -11.66 -0.16 -15.21
C ALA A 778 -11.63 0.25 -13.73
N LEU A 779 -12.70 0.00 -12.98
CA LEU A 779 -12.79 0.32 -11.56
C LEU A 779 -11.74 -0.45 -10.73
N MET A 780 -11.61 -1.77 -10.96
CA MET A 780 -10.57 -2.56 -10.30
C MET A 780 -9.17 -2.04 -10.65
N SER A 781 -8.89 -1.72 -11.91
CA SER A 781 -7.59 -1.18 -12.32
C SER A 781 -7.24 0.12 -11.59
N ILE A 782 -8.21 1.05 -11.45
CA ILE A 782 -8.02 2.30 -10.71
C ILE A 782 -7.73 2.00 -9.22
N ILE A 783 -8.53 1.15 -8.57
CA ILE A 783 -8.36 0.84 -7.15
C ILE A 783 -6.99 0.20 -6.88
N TYR A 784 -6.54 -0.73 -7.73
CA TYR A 784 -5.28 -1.47 -7.53
C TYR A 784 -4.05 -0.59 -7.77
N VAL A 785 -4.06 0.25 -8.82
CA VAL A 785 -2.91 1.12 -9.11
C VAL A 785 -2.73 2.17 -8.00
N PHE A 786 -3.80 2.79 -7.54
CA PHE A 786 -3.70 3.83 -6.52
C PHE A 786 -3.49 3.28 -5.10
N SER A 787 -3.77 1.99 -4.87
CA SER A 787 -3.41 1.29 -3.63
C SER A 787 -1.98 0.72 -3.63
N ALA A 788 -1.24 0.84 -4.74
CA ALA A 788 0.16 0.43 -4.79
C ALA A 788 1.02 1.20 -3.77
N PRO A 789 1.97 0.55 -3.06
CA PRO A 789 2.79 1.19 -2.02
C PRO A 789 3.57 2.43 -2.50
N ALA A 790 3.95 2.47 -3.78
CA ALA A 790 4.67 3.59 -4.38
C ALA A 790 3.81 4.87 -4.47
N VAL A 791 2.51 4.72 -4.77
CA VAL A 791 1.56 5.83 -4.89
C VAL A 791 1.08 6.26 -3.50
N MET A 792 0.74 5.30 -2.64
CA MET A 792 0.21 5.57 -1.30
C MET A 792 1.16 6.42 -0.44
N LYS A 793 2.48 6.17 -0.51
CA LYS A 793 3.49 6.93 0.25
C LYS A 793 3.55 8.42 -0.13
N ARG A 794 3.15 8.80 -1.34
CA ARG A 794 3.30 10.16 -1.87
C ARG A 794 1.98 10.88 -2.13
N ALA A 795 0.90 10.14 -2.31
CA ALA A 795 -0.42 10.65 -2.68
C ALA A 795 -1.53 9.93 -1.89
N TYR A 796 -1.42 9.91 -0.57
CA TYR A 796 -2.37 9.23 0.32
C TYR A 796 -3.83 9.68 0.13
N HIS A 797 -4.07 10.97 -0.17
CA HIS A 797 -5.42 11.47 -0.48
C HIS A 797 -6.03 10.82 -1.73
N ALA A 798 -5.23 10.66 -2.78
CA ALA A 798 -5.69 10.03 -4.02
C ALA A 798 -6.00 8.54 -3.79
N PHE A 799 -5.18 7.86 -3.00
CA PHE A 799 -5.46 6.51 -2.52
C PHE A 799 -6.81 6.43 -1.79
N ARG A 800 -7.05 7.28 -0.79
CA ARG A 800 -8.28 7.24 0.01
C ARG A 800 -9.54 7.47 -0.85
N LEU A 801 -9.48 8.41 -1.80
CA LEU A 801 -10.60 8.73 -2.68
C LEU A 801 -10.89 7.58 -3.67
N THR A 802 -9.86 7.08 -4.35
CA THR A 802 -10.01 6.00 -5.32
C THR A 802 -10.43 4.69 -4.67
N HIS A 803 -9.99 4.42 -3.44
CA HIS A 803 -10.39 3.22 -2.72
C HIS A 803 -11.88 3.22 -2.30
N LEU A 804 -12.52 4.41 -2.21
CA LEU A 804 -13.98 4.53 -1.98
C LEU A 804 -14.82 4.09 -3.20
N LEU A 805 -14.21 3.96 -4.38
CA LEU A 805 -14.86 3.39 -5.56
C LEU A 805 -15.24 1.92 -5.36
N ASN A 806 -14.81 1.28 -4.26
CA ASN A 806 -15.27 -0.05 -3.88
C ASN A 806 -16.81 -0.14 -3.75
N ILE A 807 -17.50 0.92 -3.34
CA ILE A 807 -18.97 0.94 -3.26
C ILE A 807 -19.56 0.74 -4.67
N LEU A 808 -19.03 1.45 -5.67
CA LEU A 808 -19.43 1.30 -7.07
C LEU A 808 -19.05 -0.07 -7.61
N LEU A 809 -17.89 -0.62 -7.20
CA LEU A 809 -17.45 -1.96 -7.58
C LEU A 809 -18.48 -3.04 -7.17
N TYR A 810 -18.95 -3.02 -5.91
CA TYR A 810 -19.98 -3.97 -5.46
C TYR A 810 -21.32 -3.75 -6.17
N ALA A 811 -21.74 -2.50 -6.38
CA ALA A 811 -22.98 -2.18 -7.08
C ALA A 811 -22.96 -2.72 -8.52
N PHE A 812 -21.88 -2.50 -9.28
CA PHE A 812 -21.75 -3.03 -10.63
C PHE A 812 -21.60 -4.55 -10.66
N THR A 813 -20.98 -5.17 -9.64
CA THR A 813 -20.87 -6.64 -9.57
C THR A 813 -22.24 -7.31 -9.39
N ILE A 814 -23.15 -6.70 -8.61
CA ILE A 814 -24.54 -7.16 -8.50
C ILE A 814 -25.26 -7.04 -9.84
N LEU A 815 -25.13 -5.89 -10.52
CA LEU A 815 -25.73 -5.66 -11.84
C LEU A 815 -25.18 -6.62 -12.91
N HIS A 816 -23.90 -6.98 -12.82
CA HIS A 816 -23.21 -7.85 -13.77
C HIS A 816 -23.82 -9.26 -13.86
N GLY A 817 -24.21 -9.83 -12.71
CA GLY A 817 -24.82 -11.16 -12.64
C GLY A 817 -26.33 -11.21 -12.83
N LEU A 818 -27.01 -10.06 -12.82
CA LEU A 818 -28.48 -9.98 -12.83
C LEU A 818 -29.16 -10.58 -14.07
N PRO A 819 -28.61 -10.47 -15.31
CA PRO A 819 -29.26 -10.97 -16.52
C PRO A 819 -29.41 -12.49 -16.65
N LYS A 820 -28.94 -13.28 -15.67
CA LYS A 820 -29.06 -14.76 -15.65
C LYS A 820 -28.57 -15.48 -16.91
N LEU A 821 -27.63 -14.89 -17.64
CA LEU A 821 -27.19 -15.39 -18.94
C LEU A 821 -26.74 -16.86 -18.92
N LEU A 822 -26.12 -17.31 -17.83
CA LEU A 822 -25.59 -18.68 -17.70
C LEU A 822 -26.11 -19.44 -16.46
N ASP A 823 -26.39 -18.73 -15.37
CA ASP A 823 -26.86 -19.28 -14.09
C ASP A 823 -27.52 -18.16 -13.28
N SER A 824 -28.25 -18.56 -12.25
CA SER A 824 -28.76 -17.69 -11.19
C SER A 824 -27.67 -16.81 -10.55
N PRO A 825 -27.98 -15.54 -10.20
CA PRO A 825 -27.00 -14.64 -9.59
C PRO A 825 -26.67 -15.06 -8.16
N LYS A 826 -25.57 -15.80 -7.97
CA LYS A 826 -25.15 -16.30 -6.65
C LYS A 826 -24.42 -15.26 -5.78
N PHE A 827 -23.88 -14.20 -6.39
CA PHE A 827 -23.03 -13.21 -5.72
C PHE A 827 -23.71 -12.53 -4.52
N TRP A 828 -24.99 -12.14 -4.67
CA TRP A 828 -25.67 -11.36 -3.64
C TRP A 828 -25.91 -12.17 -2.35
N TYR A 829 -26.15 -13.48 -2.45
CA TYR A 829 -26.28 -14.35 -1.27
C TYR A 829 -24.97 -14.45 -0.48
N ILE A 830 -23.83 -14.50 -1.18
CA ILE A 830 -22.50 -14.63 -0.57
C ILE A 830 -22.09 -13.32 0.11
N VAL A 831 -22.38 -12.17 -0.50
CA VAL A 831 -21.92 -10.86 -0.02
C VAL A 831 -22.83 -10.24 1.05
N LEU A 832 -24.09 -10.68 1.16
CA LEU A 832 -25.08 -10.09 2.06
C LEU A 832 -24.62 -10.12 3.54
N GLY A 833 -24.17 -11.28 4.02
CA GLY A 833 -23.69 -11.43 5.40
C GLY A 833 -22.50 -10.52 5.73
N PRO A 834 -21.39 -10.59 4.97
CA PRO A 834 -20.24 -9.71 5.16
C PRO A 834 -20.56 -8.21 5.05
N THR A 835 -21.49 -7.84 4.16
CA THR A 835 -21.93 -6.45 4.01
C THR A 835 -22.67 -5.95 5.26
N ILE A 836 -23.55 -6.77 5.84
CA ILE A 836 -24.25 -6.44 7.09
C ILE A 836 -23.23 -6.23 8.23
N ILE A 837 -22.26 -7.15 8.37
CA ILE A 837 -21.20 -7.04 9.39
C ILE A 837 -20.37 -5.76 9.18
N PHE A 838 -20.02 -5.44 7.93
CA PHE A 838 -19.30 -4.22 7.60
C PHE A 838 -20.10 -2.95 7.96
N ILE A 839 -21.41 -2.92 7.67
CA ILE A 839 -22.28 -1.79 8.02
C ILE A 839 -22.34 -1.62 9.55
N ILE A 840 -22.50 -2.72 10.30
CA ILE A 840 -22.48 -2.71 11.77
C ILE A 840 -21.15 -2.14 12.29
N ASP A 841 -20.01 -2.59 11.74
CA ASP A 841 -18.69 -2.07 12.10
C ASP A 841 -18.56 -0.56 11.87
N ARG A 842 -19.11 -0.05 10.75
CA ARG A 842 -19.12 1.39 10.44
C ARG A 842 -20.01 2.16 11.40
N ILE A 843 -21.18 1.63 11.76
CA ILE A 843 -22.08 2.25 12.74
C ILE A 843 -21.39 2.34 14.12
N ILE A 844 -20.72 1.27 14.56
CA ILE A 844 -19.93 1.28 15.81
C ILE A 844 -18.84 2.35 15.74
N GLY A 845 -18.14 2.45 14.61
CA GLY A 845 -17.11 3.46 14.39
C GLY A 845 -17.66 4.89 14.43
N MET A 846 -18.80 5.16 13.80
CA MET A 846 -19.43 6.49 13.79
C MET A 846 -19.96 6.91 15.17
N ARG A 847 -20.31 5.95 16.04
CA ARG A 847 -20.74 6.22 17.41
C ARG A 847 -19.59 6.60 18.35
N LYS A 848 -18.32 6.38 17.97
CA LYS A 848 -17.17 6.84 18.78
C LYS A 848 -17.10 8.37 18.74
N GLN A 849 -17.27 8.99 19.90
CA GLN A 849 -17.28 10.45 20.04
C GLN A 849 -15.85 11.03 20.00
N TYR A 850 -15.65 12.03 19.14
CA TYR A 850 -14.48 12.91 19.22
C TYR A 850 -14.52 13.68 20.54
N LYS A 851 -13.44 13.62 21.32
CA LYS A 851 -13.31 14.39 22.54
C LYS A 851 -12.50 15.64 22.25
N GLN A 852 -13.13 16.80 22.39
CA GLN A 852 -12.44 18.07 22.27
C GLN A 852 -11.69 18.35 23.59
N LEU A 853 -10.35 18.41 23.54
CA LEU A 853 -9.50 18.60 24.71
C LEU A 853 -8.75 19.93 24.61
N ARG A 854 -8.69 20.65 25.74
CA ARG A 854 -7.83 21.82 25.90
C ARG A 854 -6.45 21.37 26.38
N ILE A 855 -5.41 21.97 25.80
CA ILE A 855 -4.03 21.77 26.22
C ILE A 855 -3.85 22.43 27.59
N VAL A 856 -3.34 21.66 28.56
CA VAL A 856 -3.00 22.15 29.91
C VAL A 856 -1.62 22.75 29.90
N GLU A 857 -0.65 22.02 29.33
CA GLU A 857 0.73 22.43 29.23
C GLU A 857 1.28 22.01 27.86
N ALA A 858 2.09 22.87 27.25
CA ALA A 858 2.85 22.55 26.06
C ALA A 858 4.27 23.13 26.16
N ALA A 859 5.24 22.40 25.64
CA ALA A 859 6.64 22.82 25.60
C ALA A 859 7.30 22.40 24.28
N VAL A 860 8.18 23.25 23.75
CA VAL A 860 9.03 22.93 22.61
C VAL A 860 10.40 22.51 23.15
N LEU A 861 10.68 21.22 23.06
CA LEU A 861 11.92 20.60 23.55
C LEU A 861 13.01 20.64 22.46
N PRO A 862 14.30 20.47 22.84
CA PRO A 862 15.40 20.29 21.89
C PRO A 862 15.13 19.15 20.89
N SER A 863 15.81 19.17 19.74
CA SER A 863 15.63 18.20 18.65
C SER A 863 14.23 18.17 18.03
N ASP A 864 13.54 19.33 18.03
CA ASP A 864 12.25 19.57 17.39
C ASP A 864 11.11 18.66 17.89
N ILE A 865 11.04 18.48 19.20
CA ILE A 865 10.00 17.68 19.85
C ILE A 865 9.00 18.62 20.54
N ILE A 866 7.72 18.35 20.34
CA ILE A 866 6.61 19.06 20.97
C ILE A 866 6.08 18.18 22.09
N TYR A 867 6.14 18.67 23.32
CA TYR A 867 5.47 18.08 24.46
C TYR A 867 4.08 18.71 24.62
N ILE A 868 3.05 17.90 24.74
CA ILE A 868 1.67 18.35 24.96
C ILE A 868 1.02 17.50 26.05
N GLN A 869 0.41 18.16 27.03
CA GLN A 869 -0.30 17.54 28.14
C GLN A 869 -1.78 17.95 28.15
N PHE A 870 -2.66 16.97 28.33
CA PHE A 870 -4.11 17.15 28.41
C PHE A 870 -4.65 16.65 29.74
N LYS A 871 -5.73 17.26 30.22
CA LYS A 871 -6.52 16.69 31.31
C LYS A 871 -7.25 15.44 30.82
N ARG A 872 -7.13 14.33 31.55
CA ARG A 872 -7.79 13.08 31.17
C ARG A 872 -9.30 13.14 31.42
N PRO A 873 -10.15 12.88 30.41
CA PRO A 873 -11.58 12.70 30.62
C PRO A 873 -11.87 11.42 31.42
N HIS A 874 -12.83 11.46 32.35
CA HIS A 874 -13.18 10.28 33.16
C HIS A 874 -13.67 9.09 32.31
N SER A 875 -14.28 9.39 31.16
CA SER A 875 -14.72 8.39 30.18
C SER A 875 -13.61 7.85 29.29
N PHE A 876 -12.34 8.27 29.46
CA PHE A 876 -11.22 7.84 28.63
C PHE A 876 -10.36 6.81 29.37
N LYS A 877 -10.58 5.53 29.03
CA LYS A 877 -9.77 4.39 29.47
C LYS A 877 -8.91 3.93 28.30
N PHE A 878 -7.63 3.69 28.56
CA PHE A 878 -6.67 3.19 27.58
C PHE A 878 -5.69 2.24 28.28
N ARG A 879 -5.01 1.39 27.52
CA ARG A 879 -3.93 0.50 27.97
C ARG A 879 -2.57 1.05 27.52
N SER A 880 -1.51 0.64 28.19
CA SER A 880 -0.15 1.05 27.84
C SER A 880 0.23 0.64 26.43
N GLY A 881 0.97 1.52 25.76
CA GLY A 881 1.37 1.33 24.36
C GLY A 881 0.28 1.67 23.33
N GLN A 882 -0.93 2.04 23.74
CA GLN A 882 -1.95 2.56 22.82
C GLN A 882 -1.61 3.98 22.33
N TRP A 883 -2.14 4.32 21.18
CA TRP A 883 -1.98 5.62 20.53
C TRP A 883 -3.33 6.27 20.28
N VAL A 884 -3.30 7.58 20.03
CA VAL A 884 -4.49 8.39 19.77
C VAL A 884 -4.32 9.14 18.46
N ARG A 885 -5.44 9.48 17.85
CA ARG A 885 -5.49 10.40 16.72
C ARG A 885 -5.80 11.79 17.22
N ILE A 886 -5.01 12.75 16.77
CA ILE A 886 -5.23 14.15 17.04
C ILE A 886 -5.55 14.86 15.73
N SER A 887 -6.57 15.70 15.74
CA SER A 887 -6.77 16.73 14.72
C SER A 887 -6.84 18.10 15.37
N CYS A 888 -6.27 19.10 14.72
CA CYS A 888 -6.37 20.50 15.11
C CYS A 888 -7.21 21.25 14.06
N PRO A 889 -8.46 21.62 14.37
CA PRO A 889 -9.31 22.36 13.45
C PRO A 889 -8.70 23.70 12.98
N ALA A 890 -7.91 24.35 13.84
CA ALA A 890 -7.21 25.60 13.51
C ALA A 890 -6.16 25.44 12.39
N LEU A 891 -5.63 24.22 12.19
CA LEU A 891 -4.58 23.94 11.19
C LEU A 891 -5.13 23.43 9.86
N SER A 892 -6.29 22.76 9.85
CA SER A 892 -6.81 22.04 8.67
C SER A 892 -8.32 22.22 8.51
N CYS A 893 -8.73 23.33 7.90
CA CYS A 893 -10.15 23.70 7.74
C CYS A 893 -10.92 22.84 6.73
N ALA A 894 -10.25 22.12 5.82
CA ALA A 894 -10.92 21.44 4.71
C ALA A 894 -11.37 20.00 5.03
N PHE A 895 -10.65 19.26 5.88
CA PHE A 895 -10.90 17.82 6.09
C PHE A 895 -10.58 17.25 7.49
N ASN A 896 -10.26 18.07 8.51
CA ASN A 896 -9.83 17.60 9.83
C ASN A 896 -8.77 16.49 9.71
N GLU A 897 -7.56 16.86 9.26
CA GLU A 897 -6.46 15.89 9.17
C GLU A 897 -6.13 15.31 10.55
N HIS A 898 -6.23 13.98 10.66
CA HIS A 898 -5.98 13.23 11.88
C HIS A 898 -4.60 12.56 11.81
N HIS A 899 -3.76 12.83 12.80
CA HIS A 899 -2.42 12.27 12.94
C HIS A 899 -2.35 11.35 14.16
N ALA A 900 -1.68 10.21 14.00
CA ALA A 900 -1.53 9.20 15.05
C ALA A 900 -0.30 9.48 15.92
N PHE A 901 -0.45 9.47 17.24
CA PHE A 901 0.62 9.64 18.22
C PHE A 901 0.44 8.70 19.42
N SER A 902 1.49 8.00 19.80
CA SER A 902 1.49 7.10 20.97
C SER A 902 1.34 7.89 22.27
N LEU A 903 0.51 7.38 23.19
CA LEU A 903 0.40 7.93 24.54
C LEU A 903 1.66 7.56 25.32
N ALA A 904 2.34 8.56 25.88
CA ALA A 904 3.51 8.35 26.72
C ALA A 904 3.15 8.25 28.21
N SER A 905 1.99 8.75 28.61
CA SER A 905 1.47 8.66 29.98
C SER A 905 0.98 7.24 30.31
N ALA A 906 1.14 6.82 31.57
CA ALA A 906 0.59 5.56 32.07
C ALA A 906 -0.95 5.60 32.23
N PRO A 907 -1.66 4.46 32.13
CA PRO A 907 -3.10 4.35 32.33
C PRO A 907 -3.63 4.79 33.70
N GLN A 908 -2.79 4.92 34.72
CA GLN A 908 -3.14 5.41 36.06
C GLN A 908 -3.03 6.94 36.17
N ALA A 909 -2.33 7.59 35.23
CA ALA A 909 -2.10 9.03 35.29
C ALA A 909 -3.40 9.85 35.11
N GLN A 910 -3.48 10.99 35.81
CA GLN A 910 -4.60 11.93 35.73
C GLN A 910 -4.57 12.81 34.46
N THR A 911 -3.44 12.83 33.75
CA THR A 911 -3.23 13.59 32.52
C THR A 911 -2.73 12.69 31.39
N LEU A 912 -3.05 13.05 30.16
CA LEU A 912 -2.53 12.39 28.95
C LEU A 912 -1.36 13.19 28.41
N ALA A 913 -0.23 12.53 28.15
CA ALA A 913 0.98 13.17 27.64
C ALA A 913 1.37 12.63 26.26
N LEU A 914 1.76 13.53 25.36
CA LEU A 914 2.18 13.22 23.99
C LEU A 914 3.50 13.92 23.65
N PHE A 915 4.43 13.15 23.09
CA PHE A 915 5.70 13.64 22.54
C PHE A 915 5.66 13.53 21.02
N ILE A 916 5.57 14.67 20.34
CA ILE A 916 5.37 14.77 18.90
C ILE A 916 6.63 15.32 18.24
N LYS A 917 7.29 14.53 17.39
CA LYS A 917 8.42 15.02 16.60
C LYS A 917 7.93 15.84 15.40
N ALA A 918 8.52 17.02 15.17
CA ALA A 918 8.22 17.84 14.01
C ALA A 918 8.90 17.29 12.74
N VAL A 919 8.16 16.57 11.91
CA VAL A 919 8.69 15.92 10.68
C VAL A 919 7.97 16.39 9.42
N GLY A 920 6.66 16.66 9.51
CA GLY A 920 5.83 17.03 8.36
C GLY A 920 5.21 18.42 8.47
N PRO A 921 4.51 18.89 7.41
CA PRO A 921 3.89 20.21 7.37
C PRO A 921 2.91 20.44 8.52
N TRP A 922 2.08 19.44 8.84
CA TRP A 922 1.11 19.52 9.93
C TRP A 922 1.79 19.68 11.29
N THR A 923 2.80 18.85 11.59
CA THR A 923 3.53 18.89 12.87
C THR A 923 4.35 20.18 13.01
N TRP A 924 4.92 20.69 11.91
CA TRP A 924 5.60 21.99 11.90
C TRP A 924 4.64 23.14 12.12
N SER A 925 3.45 23.08 11.53
CA SER A 925 2.42 24.08 11.78
C SER A 925 1.96 24.05 13.24
N LEU A 926 1.75 22.86 13.81
CA LEU A 926 1.40 22.70 15.23
C LEU A 926 2.49 23.28 16.15
N ARG A 927 3.77 22.98 15.89
CA ARG A 927 4.91 23.56 16.62
C ARG A 927 4.89 25.08 16.57
N ASN A 928 4.65 25.63 15.38
CA ASN A 928 4.65 27.08 15.15
C ASN A 928 3.51 27.77 15.90
N GLU A 929 2.31 27.21 15.89
CA GLU A 929 1.16 27.73 16.66
C GLU A 929 1.42 27.68 18.16
N ILE A 930 2.03 26.60 18.67
CA ILE A 930 2.38 26.48 20.09
C ILE A 930 3.46 27.50 20.48
N THR A 931 4.49 27.67 19.64
CA THR A 931 5.56 28.66 19.88
C THR A 931 4.99 30.07 19.91
N GLU A 932 4.09 30.38 18.97
CA GLU A 932 3.44 31.69 18.90
C GLU A 932 2.52 31.95 20.08
N ALA A 933 1.80 30.92 20.55
CA ALA A 933 1.00 31.02 21.76
C ALA A 933 1.87 31.29 23.01
N GLN A 934 3.06 30.70 23.09
CA GLN A 934 4.01 30.93 24.19
C GLN A 934 4.62 32.34 24.15
N GLU A 935 5.06 32.80 22.97
CA GLU A 935 5.68 34.12 22.80
C GLU A 935 4.72 35.28 23.06
N ASN A 936 3.46 35.13 22.66
CA ASN A 936 2.45 36.18 22.76
C ASN A 936 1.51 36.02 23.97
N GLY A 937 1.70 34.98 24.79
CA GLY A 937 0.80 34.66 25.92
C GLY A 937 -0.64 34.32 25.50
N LEU A 938 -0.84 33.80 24.29
CA LEU A 938 -2.16 33.44 23.76
C LEU A 938 -2.61 32.05 24.23
N VAL A 939 -3.92 31.81 24.18
CA VAL A 939 -4.49 30.49 24.52
C VAL A 939 -4.10 29.46 23.47
N TYR A 940 -3.63 28.28 23.91
CA TYR A 940 -3.28 27.17 23.02
C TYR A 940 -4.46 26.69 22.15
N PRO A 941 -4.20 26.19 20.93
CA PRO A 941 -5.23 25.69 20.05
C PRO A 941 -5.92 24.45 20.62
N VAL A 942 -7.23 24.35 20.38
CA VAL A 942 -8.03 23.21 20.85
C VAL A 942 -7.80 22.01 19.93
N LEU A 943 -7.55 20.84 20.53
CA LEU A 943 -7.27 19.60 19.83
C LEU A 943 -8.44 18.62 19.99
N ASN A 944 -8.85 18.00 18.89
CA ASN A 944 -9.80 16.90 18.92
C ASN A 944 -9.02 15.60 19.00
N LEU A 945 -9.27 14.85 20.08
CA LEU A 945 -8.70 13.54 20.33
C LEU A 945 -9.72 12.46 19.95
N ASP A 946 -9.26 11.49 19.18
CA ASP A 946 -9.98 10.30 18.79
C ASP A 946 -9.14 9.06 19.17
N GLY A 947 -9.75 8.09 19.85
CA GLY A 947 -9.06 6.92 20.38
C GLY A 947 -9.63 6.43 21.72
N PRO A 948 -8.96 5.49 22.40
CA PRO A 948 -7.64 4.95 22.06
C PRO A 948 -7.66 4.00 20.86
N TYR A 949 -6.52 3.91 20.19
CA TYR A 949 -6.22 3.02 19.09
C TYR A 949 -4.95 2.23 19.40
N GLY A 950 -4.77 1.12 18.70
CA GLY A 950 -3.68 0.20 19.00
C GLY A 950 -4.12 -0.89 19.96
N ASP A 951 -3.41 -1.98 19.82
CA ASP A 951 -3.63 -3.25 20.49
C ASP A 951 -3.52 -3.13 22.02
N GLY A 952 -2.54 -2.35 22.50
CA GLY A 952 -2.22 -2.31 23.93
C GLY A 952 -1.97 -3.71 24.47
N ASN A 953 -1.29 -4.57 23.68
CA ASN A 953 -0.98 -5.93 24.08
C ASN A 953 -0.11 -5.86 25.32
N GLN A 954 -0.54 -6.49 26.42
CA GLN A 954 0.21 -6.54 27.68
C GLN A 954 0.59 -7.98 28.01
N GLU A 955 0.91 -8.79 26.99
CA GLU A 955 1.40 -10.18 27.11
C GLU A 955 2.59 -10.29 28.09
N TRP A 956 3.34 -9.21 28.34
CA TRP A 956 4.37 -9.16 29.38
C TRP A 956 3.87 -9.46 30.80
N TYR A 957 2.55 -9.36 31.08
CA TYR A 957 1.98 -9.79 32.36
C TYR A 957 2.04 -11.31 32.57
N ASN A 958 2.04 -12.09 31.49
CA ASN A 958 1.94 -13.54 31.55
C ASN A 958 3.28 -14.24 31.80
N HIS A 959 4.40 -13.56 31.50
CA HIS A 959 5.75 -14.09 31.64
C HIS A 959 6.41 -13.61 32.93
N GLU A 960 7.17 -14.49 33.59
CA GLU A 960 7.91 -14.13 34.81
C GLU A 960 9.11 -13.22 34.51
N VAL A 961 9.80 -13.46 33.39
CA VAL A 961 10.92 -12.65 32.92
C VAL A 961 10.60 -12.12 31.54
N VAL A 962 10.79 -10.81 31.36
CA VAL A 962 10.45 -10.10 30.13
C VAL A 962 11.64 -9.32 29.61
N VAL A 963 11.87 -9.39 28.30
CA VAL A 963 12.82 -8.56 27.56
C VAL A 963 12.04 -7.60 26.68
N MET A 964 12.13 -6.31 26.96
CA MET A 964 11.52 -5.24 26.16
C MET A 964 12.60 -4.54 25.34
N VAL A 965 12.48 -4.57 24.01
CA VAL A 965 13.46 -3.98 23.09
C VAL A 965 12.85 -2.80 22.34
N GLY A 966 13.26 -1.59 22.70
CA GLY A 966 12.84 -0.36 22.04
C GLY A 966 13.89 0.12 21.02
N GLY A 967 13.53 0.20 19.74
CA GLY A 967 14.41 0.64 18.67
C GLY A 967 13.97 1.98 18.07
N GLY A 968 14.79 3.03 18.21
CA GLY A 968 14.49 4.37 17.66
C GLY A 968 13.12 4.89 18.12
N ILE A 969 12.23 5.26 17.18
CA ILE A 969 10.88 5.78 17.49
C ILE A 969 9.97 4.77 18.21
N GLY A 970 10.29 3.46 18.13
CA GLY A 970 9.55 2.40 18.81
C GLY A 970 9.69 2.41 20.34
N VAL A 971 10.44 3.37 20.89
CA VAL A 971 10.64 3.54 22.34
C VAL A 971 9.49 4.27 23.03
N THR A 972 8.76 5.14 22.31
CA THR A 972 7.68 5.97 22.87
C THR A 972 6.57 5.17 23.58
N PRO A 973 6.08 4.04 23.04
CA PRO A 973 5.08 3.20 23.71
C PRO A 973 5.60 2.54 25.00
N TYR A 974 6.90 2.27 25.06
CA TYR A 974 7.54 1.71 26.25
C TYR A 974 7.65 2.73 27.39
N ALA A 975 7.60 4.04 27.11
CA ALA A 975 7.48 5.07 28.15
C ALA A 975 6.23 4.83 29.02
N SER A 976 5.08 4.65 28.37
CA SER A 976 3.80 4.36 29.04
C SER A 976 3.84 3.00 29.73
N THR A 977 4.39 1.98 29.05
CA THR A 977 4.45 0.59 29.54
C THR A 977 5.34 0.42 30.78
N LEU A 978 6.53 1.01 30.78
CA LEU A 978 7.46 0.92 31.91
C LEU A 978 6.90 1.66 33.13
N MET A 979 6.29 2.84 32.90
CA MET A 979 5.67 3.61 33.98
C MET A 979 4.45 2.89 34.57
N ASP A 980 3.59 2.31 33.72
CA ASP A 980 2.45 1.48 34.13
C ASP A 980 2.89 0.29 35.00
N LEU A 981 3.91 -0.44 34.56
CA LEU A 981 4.45 -1.59 35.28
C LEU A 981 4.95 -1.21 36.69
N VAL A 982 5.74 -0.13 36.80
CA VAL A 982 6.31 0.30 38.08
C VAL A 982 5.22 0.83 39.03
N LEU A 983 4.25 1.60 38.51
CA LEU A 983 3.15 2.13 39.31
C LEU A 983 2.21 1.03 39.83
N GLU A 984 1.83 0.06 38.99
CA GLU A 984 1.01 -1.08 39.41
C GLU A 984 1.71 -1.87 40.52
N ARG A 985 3.01 -2.14 40.38
CA ARG A 985 3.78 -2.87 41.38
C ARG A 985 3.93 -2.10 42.69
N ALA A 986 4.18 -0.79 42.62
CA ALA A 986 4.31 0.07 43.79
C ALA A 986 2.98 0.24 44.55
N SER A 987 1.83 0.13 43.87
CA SER A 987 0.50 0.29 44.46
C SER A 987 0.06 -0.83 45.42
N GLY A 988 0.76 -1.97 45.44
CA GLY A 988 0.49 -3.07 46.36
C GLY A 988 -0.79 -3.88 46.07
N ASN A 989 -1.50 -3.63 44.95
CA ASN A 989 -2.63 -4.46 44.52
C ASN A 989 -2.14 -5.75 43.80
N HIS A 990 -1.67 -6.73 44.57
CA HIS A 990 -0.93 -7.94 44.12
C HIS A 990 -1.72 -9.00 43.31
N SER A 991 -2.81 -8.66 42.60
CA SER A 991 -3.75 -9.70 42.13
C SER A 991 -3.55 -10.27 40.72
N GLY A 992 -2.51 -9.90 39.95
CA GLY A 992 -2.38 -10.45 38.58
C GLY A 992 -1.04 -10.40 37.83
N ILE A 993 0.01 -9.77 38.35
CA ILE A 993 1.28 -9.59 37.60
C ILE A 993 2.27 -10.71 37.95
N ARG A 994 2.51 -11.64 36.99
CA ARG A 994 3.54 -12.70 37.14
C ARG A 994 4.96 -12.19 36.92
N CYS A 995 5.13 -11.05 36.25
CA CYS A 995 6.43 -10.49 35.93
C CYS A 995 7.23 -10.13 37.18
N LYS A 996 8.38 -10.80 37.36
CA LYS A 996 9.34 -10.62 38.46
C LYS A 996 10.54 -9.77 38.06
N ARG A 997 10.91 -9.75 36.76
CA ARG A 997 12.08 -9.02 36.26
C ARG A 997 11.88 -8.56 34.82
N VAL A 998 12.23 -7.30 34.54
CA VAL A 998 12.19 -6.72 33.18
C VAL A 998 13.57 -6.25 32.76
N TYR A 999 14.02 -6.73 31.60
CA TYR A 999 15.21 -6.25 30.90
C TYR A 999 14.78 -5.30 29.79
N PHE A 1000 15.08 -4.02 29.95
CA PHE A 1000 14.77 -3.02 28.94
C PHE A 1000 16.02 -2.66 28.14
N LEU A 1001 16.01 -3.08 26.87
CA LEU A 1001 17.07 -2.83 25.89
C LEU A 1001 16.64 -1.66 25.00
N TRP A 1002 17.20 -0.48 25.24
CA TRP A 1002 16.97 0.67 24.36
C TRP A 1002 18.07 0.77 23.32
N ILE A 1003 17.72 0.61 22.05
CA ILE A 1003 18.65 0.64 20.91
C ILE A 1003 18.39 1.91 20.11
N CYS A 1004 19.37 2.82 20.10
CA CYS A 1004 19.31 4.04 19.32
C CYS A 1004 20.64 4.28 18.61
N PRO A 1005 20.65 4.89 17.42
CA PRO A 1005 21.90 5.36 16.83
C PRO A 1005 22.49 6.48 17.71
N THR A 1006 21.69 7.47 18.05
CA THR A 1006 22.08 8.65 18.83
C THR A 1006 21.02 8.98 19.87
N HIS A 1007 21.40 9.63 20.98
CA HIS A 1007 20.42 10.20 21.93
C HIS A 1007 19.64 11.38 21.33
N LYS A 1008 20.13 11.95 20.23
CA LYS A 1008 19.46 13.01 19.46
C LYS A 1008 18.03 12.59 19.09
N ASN A 1009 17.04 13.44 19.39
CA ASN A 1009 15.59 13.23 19.22
C ASN A 1009 14.88 12.36 20.26
N PHE A 1010 15.58 11.84 21.26
CA PHE A 1010 15.01 11.02 22.34
C PHE A 1010 15.50 11.47 23.71
N GLU A 1011 15.93 12.72 23.83
CA GLU A 1011 16.43 13.30 25.07
C GLU A 1011 15.36 13.26 26.16
N TRP A 1012 14.11 13.56 25.79
CA TRP A 1012 12.95 13.48 26.67
C TRP A 1012 12.74 12.10 27.31
N PHE A 1013 13.13 11.03 26.62
CA PHE A 1013 12.94 9.66 27.12
C PHE A 1013 13.92 9.33 28.23
N VAL A 1014 15.10 9.98 28.27
CA VAL A 1014 16.03 9.89 29.40
C VAL A 1014 15.37 10.42 30.67
N ASP A 1015 14.60 11.51 30.57
CA ASP A 1015 13.89 12.09 31.71
C ASP A 1015 12.74 11.20 32.18
N VAL A 1016 12.00 10.57 31.26
CA VAL A 1016 11.00 9.57 31.61
C VAL A 1016 11.64 8.36 32.30
N LEU A 1017 12.78 7.86 31.83
CA LEU A 1017 13.48 6.76 32.47
C LEU A 1017 13.93 7.10 33.90
N LYS A 1018 14.35 8.34 34.17
CA LYS A 1018 14.67 8.79 35.54
C LYS A 1018 13.44 8.72 36.44
N GLU A 1019 12.28 9.16 35.95
CA GLU A 1019 11.03 9.04 36.70
C GLU A 1019 10.69 7.57 36.99
N VAL A 1020 10.80 6.69 36.00
CA VAL A 1020 10.57 5.25 36.15
C VAL A 1020 11.54 4.64 37.18
N GLU A 1021 12.84 4.94 37.11
CA GLU A 1021 13.85 4.46 38.08
C GLU A 1021 13.59 5.01 39.50
N LYS A 1022 13.07 6.24 39.63
CA LYS A 1022 12.70 6.83 40.94
C LYS A 1022 11.55 6.07 41.60
N TYR A 1023 10.57 5.60 40.83
CA TYR A 1023 9.45 4.81 41.35
C TYR A 1023 9.79 3.31 41.50
N ASP A 1024 10.87 2.82 40.90
CA ASP A 1024 11.34 1.43 41.00
C ASP A 1024 12.02 1.13 42.36
N THR A 1025 11.21 0.93 43.39
CA THR A 1025 11.69 0.60 44.76
C THR A 1025 12.12 -0.87 44.92
N GLN A 1026 11.74 -1.76 44.00
CA GLN A 1026 11.95 -3.22 44.10
C GLN A 1026 13.06 -3.76 43.18
N ASN A 1027 13.80 -2.89 42.48
CA ASN A 1027 14.74 -3.29 41.44
C ASN A 1027 14.10 -4.20 40.38
N LEU A 1028 12.90 -3.87 39.93
CA LEU A 1028 12.19 -4.63 38.89
C LEU A 1028 12.84 -4.47 37.52
N LEU A 1029 13.37 -3.27 37.24
CA LEU A 1029 13.83 -2.85 35.92
C LEU A 1029 15.36 -2.83 35.81
N GLU A 1030 15.89 -3.55 34.82
CA GLU A 1030 17.30 -3.50 34.42
C GLU A 1030 17.41 -2.88 33.02
N THR A 1031 17.88 -1.63 32.97
CA THR A 1031 17.95 -0.83 31.74
C THR A 1031 19.36 -0.86 31.13
N HIS A 1032 19.42 -1.18 29.84
CA HIS A 1032 20.62 -1.13 29.03
C HIS A 1032 20.38 -0.27 27.79
N ILE A 1033 21.21 0.74 27.59
CA ILE A 1033 21.10 1.68 26.48
C ILE A 1033 22.22 1.38 25.49
N PHE A 1034 21.90 1.04 24.25
CA PHE A 1034 22.84 0.75 23.18
C PHE A 1034 22.88 1.90 22.19
N VAL A 1035 23.98 2.62 22.20
CA VAL A 1035 24.31 3.65 21.22
C VAL A 1035 25.03 2.97 20.06
N THR A 1036 24.31 2.80 18.95
CA THR A 1036 24.73 1.99 17.79
C THR A 1036 25.41 2.80 16.68
N GLN A 1037 25.51 4.12 16.83
CA GLN A 1037 26.30 4.93 15.91
C GLN A 1037 27.74 4.40 15.87
N PHE A 1038 28.36 4.43 14.70
CA PHE A 1038 29.79 4.13 14.63
C PHE A 1038 30.58 5.25 15.28
N PHE A 1039 31.70 4.91 15.92
CA PHE A 1039 32.54 5.87 16.62
C PHE A 1039 32.95 7.07 15.75
N HIS A 1040 33.24 6.85 14.44
CA HIS A 1040 33.55 7.93 13.50
C HIS A 1040 32.40 8.90 13.22
N LYS A 1041 31.15 8.49 13.44
CA LYS A 1041 29.96 9.32 13.22
C LYS A 1041 29.35 9.80 14.53
N PHE A 1042 30.08 9.74 15.64
CA PHE A 1042 29.58 10.26 16.90
C PHE A 1042 29.31 11.75 16.80
N ASP A 1043 28.08 12.14 17.14
CA ASP A 1043 27.77 13.53 17.43
C ASP A 1043 28.57 13.95 18.67
N LEU A 1044 28.89 15.23 18.79
CA LEU A 1044 29.65 15.77 19.92
C LEU A 1044 29.06 15.37 21.28
N ARG A 1045 27.73 15.39 21.42
CA ARG A 1045 27.02 14.89 22.60
C ARG A 1045 27.33 13.41 22.91
N THR A 1046 27.39 12.57 21.90
CA THR A 1046 27.66 11.12 22.04
C THR A 1046 29.11 10.88 22.45
N THR A 1047 30.05 11.69 21.94
CA THR A 1047 31.46 11.65 22.34
C THR A 1047 31.63 12.02 23.81
N VAL A 1048 30.95 13.08 24.28
CA VAL A 1048 30.99 13.47 25.69
C VAL A 1048 30.37 12.37 26.56
N LEU A 1049 29.23 11.80 26.16
CA LEU A 1049 28.62 10.65 26.84
C LEU A 1049 29.59 9.46 26.94
N TYR A 1050 30.27 9.11 25.85
CA TYR A 1050 31.28 8.05 25.83
C TYR A 1050 32.42 8.30 26.81
N ILE A 1051 32.95 9.52 26.81
CA ILE A 1051 34.03 9.92 27.71
C ILE A 1051 33.57 9.84 29.17
N CYS A 1052 32.40 10.39 29.49
CA CYS A 1052 31.83 10.36 30.85
C CYS A 1052 31.57 8.94 31.33
N GLU A 1053 31.02 8.06 30.48
CA GLU A 1053 30.71 6.69 30.87
C GLU A 1053 31.98 5.85 31.06
N LYS A 1054 33.00 6.03 30.21
CA LYS A 1054 34.24 5.22 30.23
C LYS A 1054 35.25 5.72 31.27
N HIS A 1055 35.38 7.03 31.45
CA HIS A 1055 36.46 7.64 32.24
C HIS A 1055 35.98 8.27 33.56
N PHE A 1056 34.69 8.55 33.72
CA PHE A 1056 34.17 9.30 34.87
C PHE A 1056 33.05 8.57 35.65
N ARG A 1057 32.83 7.27 35.41
CA ARG A 1057 31.84 6.48 36.16
C ARG A 1057 32.38 6.10 37.55
N GLY A 1058 31.77 6.66 38.60
CA GLY A 1058 32.07 6.32 39.99
C GLY A 1058 31.39 5.00 40.42
N ASN A 1059 32.13 4.12 41.10
CA ASN A 1059 31.67 2.76 41.42
C ASN A 1059 30.67 2.62 42.58
N ASN A 1060 30.24 3.70 43.25
CA ASN A 1060 29.50 3.56 44.52
C ASN A 1060 28.01 3.96 44.51
N SER A 1061 27.47 4.55 43.43
CA SER A 1061 26.02 4.84 43.33
C SER A 1061 25.32 4.15 42.16
N GLY A 1062 26.06 3.52 41.24
CA GLY A 1062 25.50 2.90 40.03
C GLY A 1062 24.98 3.88 38.96
N HIS A 1063 24.89 5.18 39.26
CA HIS A 1063 24.36 6.20 38.35
C HIS A 1063 25.46 6.77 37.44
N SER A 1064 25.15 6.96 36.16
CA SER A 1064 26.04 7.66 35.21
C SER A 1064 26.13 9.14 35.57
N MET A 1065 27.35 9.70 35.67
CA MET A 1065 27.55 11.15 35.91
C MET A 1065 26.95 12.03 34.81
N PHE A 1066 26.80 11.48 33.59
CA PHE A 1066 26.18 12.20 32.49
C PHE A 1066 24.66 12.02 32.54
N THR A 1067 24.14 10.82 32.32
CA THR A 1067 22.67 10.67 32.20
C THR A 1067 21.91 10.74 33.53
N GLY A 1068 22.60 10.60 34.67
CA GLY A 1068 21.96 10.50 35.99
C GLY A 1068 21.08 9.26 36.16
N LEU A 1069 21.22 8.27 35.27
CA LEU A 1069 20.47 7.00 35.29
C LEU A 1069 21.31 5.89 35.91
N ARG A 1070 20.67 4.93 36.58
CA ARG A 1070 21.28 3.64 36.95
C ARG A 1070 21.58 2.77 35.72
N ALA A 1071 20.87 3.02 34.63
CA ALA A 1071 21.08 2.36 33.34
C ALA A 1071 22.55 2.31 32.90
N THR A 1072 22.95 1.21 32.27
CA THR A 1072 24.28 1.04 31.70
C THR A 1072 24.29 1.48 30.24
N ASN A 1073 25.16 2.43 29.87
CA ASN A 1073 25.33 2.85 28.48
C ASN A 1073 26.39 1.97 27.80
N HIS A 1074 26.00 1.40 26.67
CA HIS A 1074 26.79 0.53 25.81
C HIS A 1074 27.02 1.20 24.46
N PHE A 1075 28.22 1.12 23.92
CA PHE A 1075 28.57 1.67 22.61
C PHE A 1075 28.85 0.53 21.65
N GLY A 1076 27.99 0.39 20.64
CA GLY A 1076 28.00 -0.74 19.71
C GLY A 1076 26.63 -1.41 19.60
N ARG A 1077 26.54 -2.41 18.72
CA ARG A 1077 25.29 -3.17 18.55
C ARG A 1077 25.16 -4.21 19.65
N PRO A 1078 23.93 -4.48 20.14
CA PRO A 1078 23.71 -5.57 21.08
C PRO A 1078 23.96 -6.91 20.40
N ASN A 1079 24.75 -7.77 21.06
CA ASN A 1079 24.86 -9.16 20.67
C ASN A 1079 23.72 -9.95 21.32
N PHE A 1080 22.62 -10.14 20.59
CA PHE A 1080 21.45 -10.85 21.10
C PHE A 1080 21.73 -12.33 21.39
N ASP A 1081 22.63 -12.98 20.65
CA ASP A 1081 22.95 -14.39 20.86
C ASP A 1081 23.62 -14.60 22.23
N LEU A 1082 24.56 -13.73 22.58
CA LEU A 1082 25.22 -13.74 23.89
C LEU A 1082 24.27 -13.30 25.01
N PHE A 1083 23.44 -12.28 24.76
CA PHE A 1083 22.48 -11.78 25.74
C PHE A 1083 21.43 -12.84 26.11
N PHE A 1084 20.90 -13.57 25.13
CA PHE A 1084 19.93 -14.63 25.37
C PHE A 1084 20.56 -15.85 26.06
N LYS A 1085 21.81 -16.21 25.73
CA LYS A 1085 22.56 -17.22 26.50
C LYS A 1085 22.77 -16.80 27.96
N PHE A 1086 23.08 -15.52 28.20
CA PHE A 1086 23.20 -14.97 29.54
C PHE A 1086 21.87 -15.07 30.30
N LEU A 1087 20.75 -14.70 29.70
CA LEU A 1087 19.43 -14.83 30.33
C LEU A 1087 19.07 -16.28 30.64
N GLN A 1088 19.34 -17.22 29.73
CA GLN A 1088 19.15 -18.65 29.96
C GLN A 1088 20.00 -19.16 31.14
N SER A 1089 21.24 -18.66 31.28
CA SER A 1089 22.12 -19.06 32.38
C SER A 1089 21.67 -18.48 33.74
N ARG A 1090 21.11 -17.27 33.74
CA ARG A 1090 20.72 -16.54 34.94
C ARG A 1090 19.35 -16.95 35.48
N HIS A 1091 18.44 -17.31 34.59
CA HIS A 1091 17.05 -17.64 34.91
C HIS A 1091 16.74 -19.08 34.47
N GLN A 1092 17.39 -20.07 35.09
CA GLN A 1092 17.15 -21.49 34.78
C GLN A 1092 15.80 -22.00 35.32
N ASP A 1093 15.22 -21.29 36.28
CA ASP A 1093 14.02 -21.71 37.02
C ASP A 1093 12.70 -21.38 36.29
N VAL A 1094 12.76 -20.69 35.15
CA VAL A 1094 11.58 -20.29 34.34
C VAL A 1094 11.43 -21.17 33.11
N SER A 1095 10.18 -21.44 32.72
CA SER A 1095 9.85 -22.20 31.50
C SER A 1095 10.11 -21.42 30.22
N ASP A 1096 9.79 -20.13 30.24
CA ASP A 1096 9.73 -19.29 29.06
C ASP A 1096 10.02 -17.82 29.41
N ILE A 1097 10.65 -17.12 28.46
CA ILE A 1097 11.01 -15.71 28.56
C ILE A 1097 10.32 -14.96 27.41
N GLY A 1098 9.50 -13.97 27.75
CA GLY A 1098 8.83 -13.13 26.75
C GLY A 1098 9.78 -12.09 26.18
N VAL A 1099 9.94 -12.04 24.85
CA VAL A 1099 10.77 -11.04 24.16
C VAL A 1099 9.88 -10.17 23.27
N PHE A 1100 9.67 -8.93 23.68
CA PHE A 1100 8.85 -7.95 22.97
C PHE A 1100 9.77 -6.95 22.29
N SER A 1101 9.71 -6.85 20.97
CA SER A 1101 10.54 -5.89 20.22
C SER A 1101 9.66 -4.91 19.44
N CYS A 1102 9.88 -3.62 19.65
CA CYS A 1102 9.32 -2.54 18.83
C CYS A 1102 10.47 -1.70 18.24
N GLY A 1103 10.71 -1.82 16.93
CA GLY A 1103 11.84 -1.14 16.30
C GLY A 1103 12.00 -1.45 14.81
N PRO A 1104 13.15 -1.07 14.19
CA PRO A 1104 13.40 -1.29 12.77
C PRO A 1104 13.35 -2.78 12.39
N ALA A 1105 12.78 -3.09 11.21
CA ALA A 1105 12.59 -4.47 10.74
C ALA A 1105 13.89 -5.31 10.72
N GLN A 1106 15.05 -4.67 10.50
CA GLN A 1106 16.36 -5.35 10.53
C GLN A 1106 16.72 -5.83 11.93
N VAL A 1107 16.50 -5.01 12.96
CA VAL A 1107 16.74 -5.37 14.37
C VAL A 1107 15.82 -6.50 14.80
N ASN A 1108 14.54 -6.43 14.44
CA ASN A 1108 13.59 -7.50 14.79
C ASN A 1108 13.93 -8.82 14.08
N LYS A 1109 14.47 -8.76 12.85
CA LYS A 1109 14.94 -9.96 12.14
C LYS A 1109 16.16 -10.58 12.85
N GLN A 1110 17.06 -9.75 13.39
CA GLN A 1110 18.20 -10.22 14.18
C GLN A 1110 17.77 -10.83 15.50
N ILE A 1111 16.89 -10.15 16.25
CA ILE A 1111 16.31 -10.67 17.50
C ILE A 1111 15.61 -12.00 17.24
N ARG A 1112 14.77 -12.06 16.20
CA ARG A 1112 14.06 -13.30 15.84
C ARG A 1112 15.03 -14.43 15.53
N ARG A 1113 16.09 -14.15 14.77
CA ARG A 1113 17.13 -15.14 14.47
C ARG A 1113 17.82 -15.62 15.74
N ALA A 1114 18.19 -14.71 16.64
CA ALA A 1114 18.84 -15.01 17.90
C ALA A 1114 17.93 -15.81 18.85
N CYS A 1115 16.65 -15.46 18.95
CA CYS A 1115 15.66 -16.25 19.70
C CYS A 1115 15.52 -17.66 19.10
N THR A 1116 15.45 -17.77 17.77
CA THR A 1116 15.38 -19.06 17.06
C THR A 1116 16.61 -19.91 17.34
N GLU A 1117 17.79 -19.29 17.45
CA GLU A 1117 19.05 -19.98 17.73
C GLU A 1117 19.14 -20.41 19.20
N ALA A 1118 18.75 -19.54 20.14
CA ALA A 1118 18.70 -19.84 21.57
C ALA A 1118 17.66 -20.93 21.93
N ASN A 1119 16.53 -20.97 21.22
CA ASN A 1119 15.48 -21.98 21.38
C ASN A 1119 15.88 -23.39 20.90
N ARG A 1120 17.04 -23.54 20.26
CA ARG A 1120 17.57 -24.87 19.88
C ARG A 1120 18.06 -25.65 21.10
N ILE A 1121 18.38 -24.97 22.20
CA ILE A 1121 18.89 -25.58 23.43
C ILE A 1121 17.69 -26.14 24.22
N ARG A 1122 17.59 -27.47 24.34
CA ARG A 1122 16.42 -28.15 24.96
C ARG A 1122 16.33 -28.02 26.50
N ASN A 1123 17.44 -27.77 27.19
CA ASN A 1123 17.50 -27.73 28.67
C ASN A 1123 17.54 -26.29 29.22
N ALA A 1124 16.96 -25.33 28.49
CA ALA A 1124 16.98 -23.92 28.84
C ALA A 1124 15.61 -23.29 28.57
N PRO A 1125 15.27 -22.14 29.19
CA PRO A 1125 14.01 -21.46 28.93
C PRO A 1125 13.86 -21.12 27.46
N SER A 1126 12.64 -21.28 26.95
CA SER A 1126 12.27 -20.93 25.58
C SER A 1126 11.95 -19.44 25.45
N PHE A 1127 12.45 -18.79 24.41
CA PHE A 1127 12.17 -17.39 24.09
C PHE A 1127 10.94 -17.28 23.19
N VAL A 1128 9.92 -16.59 23.67
CA VAL A 1128 8.72 -16.26 22.89
C VAL A 1128 8.89 -14.86 22.32
N HIS A 1129 9.26 -14.78 21.03
CA HIS A 1129 9.48 -13.49 20.36
C HIS A 1129 8.19 -12.93 19.76
N ARG A 1130 7.79 -11.76 20.24
CA ARG A 1130 6.67 -10.97 19.69
C ARG A 1130 7.20 -9.67 19.08
N PHE A 1131 6.73 -9.39 17.87
CA PHE A 1131 6.97 -8.12 17.22
C PHE A 1131 5.81 -7.19 17.52
N GLU A 1132 6.07 -6.16 18.32
CA GLU A 1132 5.07 -5.17 18.71
C GLU A 1132 5.03 -4.04 17.68
N THR A 1133 3.83 -3.78 17.15
CA THR A 1133 3.53 -2.62 16.30
C THR A 1133 2.58 -1.70 17.04
N PHE A 1134 3.09 -1.07 18.08
CA PHE A 1134 2.40 0.00 18.79
C PHE A 1134 2.09 1.19 17.88
#